data_AF-A0A429X7E7-F1
#
_entry.id   AF-A0A429X7E7-F1
#
_cell.length_a   1.000
_cell.length_b   1.000
_cell.length_c   1.000
_cell.angle_alpha   90.00
_cell.angle_beta   90.00
_cell.angle_gamma   90.00
#
_symmetry.space_group_name_H-M   'P 1'
#
loop_
_entity.id
_entity.type
_entity.pdbx_description
1 polymer ?
#
loop_
_entity_poly.entity_id
_entity_poly.type
_entity_poly.pdbx_seq_one_letter_code
_entity_poly.pdbx_strand_id
1 'polypeptide(L)'
;MSTFRRLSVVISILLVMQLLVPISTTFAETSEEASKEDSDGRIKVESVDQSQESIKWQVTINASETENDGISTKIRFSSGLSHGTITEVKNAKIEKNDEGYDIQTPAGNETYKFEVEAGISDPNQSAYELTTVSEYSDGEFEAFSRTVPKEEPAVEESKDTDKKEEPESVKEKETDAEKEKAPAEETPLENDSENSSENEEADSEEVDSEEINGQPHPPFLTTSRPNALKGVRSGPNWPEPGSLKLTKDGTPTGKYAEWEVELTIEGKNLKTSSDIVIVFDKSGSMSTGQRLSKAKAAANQFVDQLLIEGSSTRIALVSFSTESSRDQDFTGYSNKQQLKNRINAIPANGGTNIQAGLHQAQTLLAGSNADLKTIVLLSDGEPTYSFRAGSASAYTWPGNKYNFILSNFNYNNRIGPGNNYNLNSNQRYTVNGYTVRTNGIATISEARHVMNSGIGIYSVGLEVGNNSDAKYVLENSQNKGYYLGGQDDLSRIFEEIAASLNYAATDAVVTDPMGEMFNLVKDGSYNGQNFETSHGTVTWDDVTETFTWNVGAIKENEIYTLKYKVTIDWDKNPQGNVSYPMNGDTPLNYKDPKGNPSTKPFPIPEGAIEKGKIIKIGYRVNTDGEPVDSNGNVVSSPAEAEQFYEEFHKENGSEDLLFNATYSVTANDVPDYTLTVGENPTDIALKPEQPLQTVLFGYVKTEDLVAGDVTARYIDENGNEIAQSEVFTGKVGDTYTTKQKDIQGYEFVKVDEDGAPATGKFKKDPQTVIYIYKKKLGSLTVIKVDEKGAPLAGAEFELRDKNGDSVGTAQTTDETGKVIFENLDWGEYKLVETKAPEGYRLLRKPIDVKITANELNVELNVENSKIGWELPESGGIGTTLFYALGAILMIISLVFLLKKKRTRESTQD
;
A
#
# COMPACT_ATOMS: atom_id res chain seq x y z
N MET A 1 -13.20 47.02 -37.81
CA MET A 1 -14.38 46.15 -37.94
C MET A 1 -14.12 44.96 -37.01
N SER A 2 -14.62 44.98 -35.77
CA SER A 2 -16.02 44.69 -35.33
C SER A 2 -16.24 43.17 -35.17
N THR A 3 -16.07 42.55 -33.99
CA THR A 3 -16.98 42.50 -32.79
C THR A 3 -18.27 41.69 -33.02
N PHE A 4 -18.94 40.98 -32.08
CA PHE A 4 -18.87 40.71 -30.62
C PHE A 4 -18.93 39.16 -30.40
N ARG A 5 -18.38 38.46 -29.39
CA ARG A 5 -18.43 38.49 -27.89
C ARG A 5 -19.67 37.77 -27.26
N ARG A 6 -19.41 36.79 -26.36
CA ARG A 6 -20.30 36.22 -25.27
C ARG A 6 -21.44 35.25 -25.71
N LEU A 7 -21.99 34.32 -24.88
CA LEU A 7 -21.72 33.92 -23.47
C LEU A 7 -22.01 32.39 -23.22
N SER A 8 -21.64 31.91 -22.03
CA SER A 8 -21.56 30.53 -21.48
C SER A 8 -22.89 29.86 -20.97
N VAL A 9 -22.75 28.69 -20.30
CA VAL A 9 -23.71 27.95 -19.39
C VAL A 9 -24.63 26.89 -20.06
N VAL A 10 -24.90 25.66 -19.55
CA VAL A 10 -24.18 24.63 -18.71
C VAL A 10 -25.01 23.30 -18.62
N ILE A 11 -24.47 22.20 -18.04
CA ILE A 11 -25.16 20.99 -17.47
C ILE A 11 -25.50 19.73 -18.35
N SER A 12 -24.72 18.66 -18.14
CA SER A 12 -25.06 17.26 -17.72
C SER A 12 -25.79 16.15 -18.56
N ILE A 13 -25.08 15.01 -18.73
CA ILE A 13 -25.38 13.62 -18.20
C ILE A 13 -25.98 12.46 -19.07
N LEU A 14 -25.29 11.29 -18.96
CA LEU A 14 -25.60 9.83 -19.15
C LEU A 14 -25.92 9.13 -20.52
N LEU A 15 -25.02 8.17 -20.86
CA LEU A 15 -25.19 6.70 -21.15
C LEU A 15 -26.04 6.12 -22.32
N VAL A 16 -25.46 5.17 -23.09
CA VAL A 16 -25.73 3.70 -23.07
C VAL A 16 -24.92 2.93 -24.17
N MET A 17 -24.47 1.72 -23.80
CA MET A 17 -23.90 0.55 -24.53
C MET A 17 -24.40 0.24 -25.98
N GLN A 18 -23.80 -0.62 -26.85
CA GLN A 18 -22.69 -1.63 -26.87
C GLN A 18 -22.35 -2.01 -28.37
N LEU A 19 -21.59 -3.02 -28.84
CA LEU A 19 -20.81 -4.20 -28.32
C LEU A 19 -19.76 -4.69 -29.38
N LEU A 20 -18.87 -5.62 -28.97
CA LEU A 20 -18.20 -6.73 -29.71
C LEU A 20 -17.03 -6.53 -30.72
N VAL A 21 -16.06 -7.45 -30.59
CA VAL A 21 -14.82 -7.71 -31.38
C VAL A 21 -14.82 -9.22 -31.79
N PRO A 22 -13.88 -9.76 -32.61
CA PRO A 22 -12.69 -10.46 -32.06
C PRO A 22 -11.37 -10.33 -32.90
N ILE A 23 -10.18 -10.06 -32.31
CA ILE A 23 -9.13 -10.97 -31.72
C ILE A 23 -8.06 -11.52 -32.72
N SER A 24 -6.78 -11.16 -32.47
CA SER A 24 -5.55 -12.03 -32.46
C SER A 24 -4.31 -11.11 -32.32
N THR A 25 -3.73 -10.85 -31.13
CA THR A 25 -2.85 -11.68 -30.27
C THR A 25 -1.42 -11.93 -30.77
N THR A 26 -0.49 -11.08 -30.31
CA THR A 26 0.75 -11.50 -29.63
C THR A 26 1.20 -10.37 -28.69
N PHE A 27 1.48 -10.70 -27.44
CA PHE A 27 2.21 -9.87 -26.47
C PHE A 27 3.33 -10.75 -25.90
N ALA A 28 4.48 -10.15 -25.60
CA ALA A 28 5.52 -10.77 -24.80
C ALA A 28 5.43 -10.24 -23.37
N GLU A 29 5.65 -11.11 -22.38
CA GLU A 29 5.77 -10.71 -20.99
C GLU A 29 7.16 -10.10 -20.75
N THR A 30 7.22 -8.92 -20.12
CA THR A 30 8.46 -8.29 -19.67
C THR A 30 8.48 -8.24 -18.15
N SER A 31 9.57 -8.71 -17.54
CA SER A 31 9.75 -8.72 -16.09
C SER A 31 9.93 -7.30 -15.52
N GLU A 32 9.35 -7.05 -14.35
CA GLU A 32 9.39 -5.74 -13.70
C GLU A 32 10.75 -5.45 -13.03
N GLU A 33 11.11 -4.17 -12.96
CA GLU A 33 12.21 -3.67 -12.12
C GLU A 33 11.78 -3.63 -10.64
N ALA A 34 12.70 -3.90 -9.72
CA ALA A 34 12.40 -3.96 -8.29
C ALA A 34 13.33 -3.06 -7.46
N SER A 35 12.75 -2.12 -6.72
CA SER A 35 13.44 -1.25 -5.77
C SER A 35 12.89 -1.44 -4.36
N LYS A 36 13.77 -1.58 -3.36
CA LYS A 36 13.41 -1.76 -1.96
C LYS A 36 13.89 -0.58 -1.12
N GLU A 37 12.95 0.05 -0.43
CA GLU A 37 13.17 0.96 0.70
C GLU A 37 13.24 0.13 2.01
N ASP A 38 13.97 0.58 3.03
CA ASP A 38 13.94 -0.07 4.35
C ASP A 38 12.59 0.16 5.05
N SER A 39 12.33 -0.57 6.15
CA SER A 39 11.03 -0.49 6.85
C SER A 39 10.72 0.87 7.45
N ASP A 40 11.75 1.69 7.69
CA ASP A 40 11.66 2.94 8.44
C ASP A 40 11.81 4.17 7.52
N GLY A 41 11.98 3.97 6.20
CA GLY A 41 12.17 5.05 5.21
C GLY A 41 13.47 5.84 5.38
N ARG A 42 14.49 5.23 5.99
CA ARG A 42 15.80 5.83 6.26
C ARG A 42 16.72 5.78 5.05
N ILE A 43 16.67 4.71 4.28
CA ILE A 43 17.51 4.51 3.10
C ILE A 43 16.69 3.96 1.92
N LYS A 44 16.86 4.60 0.76
CA LYS A 44 16.17 4.24 -0.47
C LYS A 44 17.11 4.24 -1.67
N VAL A 45 16.97 3.23 -2.53
CA VAL A 45 17.72 3.07 -3.78
C VAL A 45 16.73 2.80 -4.91
N GLU A 46 16.75 3.61 -5.97
CA GLU A 46 15.86 3.46 -7.13
C GLU A 46 16.65 3.60 -8.43
N SER A 47 16.41 2.73 -9.42
CA SER A 47 16.95 2.88 -10.77
C SER A 47 16.21 4.01 -11.51
N VAL A 48 16.94 5.00 -12.00
CA VAL A 48 16.38 6.23 -12.61
C VAL A 48 16.66 6.36 -14.10
N ASP A 49 17.69 5.69 -14.62
CA ASP A 49 17.95 5.57 -16.06
C ASP A 49 18.79 4.31 -16.36
N GLN A 50 18.68 3.78 -17.57
CA GLN A 50 19.47 2.65 -18.04
C GLN A 50 19.60 2.72 -19.57
N SER A 51 20.83 2.61 -20.05
CA SER A 51 21.21 2.38 -21.44
C SER A 51 21.78 0.97 -21.62
N GLN A 52 22.28 0.63 -22.82
CA GLN A 52 23.06 -0.60 -23.03
C GLN A 52 24.51 -0.50 -22.51
N GLU A 53 24.99 0.68 -22.10
CA GLU A 53 26.37 0.91 -21.65
C GLU A 53 26.47 1.26 -20.15
N SER A 54 25.42 1.84 -19.54
CA SER A 54 25.39 2.23 -18.12
C SER A 54 24.00 2.21 -17.51
N ILE A 55 23.94 2.11 -16.18
CA ILE A 55 22.75 2.21 -15.33
C ILE A 55 22.97 3.31 -14.29
N LYS A 56 21.92 4.07 -14.00
CA LYS A 56 21.89 5.11 -12.97
C LYS A 56 20.90 4.75 -11.88
N TRP A 57 21.35 4.87 -10.64
CA TRP A 57 20.51 4.83 -9.45
C TRP A 57 20.52 6.17 -8.74
N GLN A 58 19.40 6.55 -8.15
CA GLN A 58 19.34 7.59 -7.14
C GLN A 58 19.30 6.94 -5.75
N VAL A 59 20.20 7.39 -4.87
CA VAL A 59 20.29 6.97 -3.47
C VAL A 59 19.79 8.13 -2.60
N THR A 60 18.92 7.81 -1.64
CA THR A 60 18.45 8.73 -0.60
C THR A 60 18.84 8.16 0.77
N ILE A 61 19.38 9.02 1.63
CA ILE A 61 19.70 8.74 3.03
C ILE A 61 19.02 9.81 3.88
N ASN A 62 18.05 9.43 4.71
CA ASN A 62 17.32 10.29 5.64
C ASN A 62 17.86 10.08 7.05
N ALA A 63 18.12 11.16 7.79
CA ALA A 63 18.41 11.11 9.22
C ALA A 63 17.10 11.23 10.03
N SER A 64 16.82 10.26 10.89
CA SER A 64 15.62 10.22 11.75
C SER A 64 15.72 11.18 12.94
N GLU A 65 16.89 11.22 13.58
CA GLU A 65 17.22 12.13 14.68
C GLU A 65 18.54 12.89 14.38
N THR A 66 19.18 13.48 15.41
CA THR A 66 20.48 14.16 15.25
C THR A 66 21.62 13.15 15.34
N GLU A 67 22.07 12.65 14.20
CA GLU A 67 23.21 11.73 14.11
C GLU A 67 24.51 12.45 14.45
N ASN A 68 25.06 12.20 15.64
CA ASN A 68 26.14 13.00 16.23
C ASN A 68 27.52 12.78 15.60
N ASP A 69 27.75 11.61 15.00
CA ASP A 69 29.00 11.26 14.30
C ASP A 69 28.82 11.19 12.76
N GLY A 70 27.58 11.33 12.28
CA GLY A 70 27.20 11.18 10.86
C GLY A 70 27.06 9.72 10.42
N ILE A 71 26.42 9.51 9.27
CA ILE A 71 25.99 8.18 8.80
C ILE A 71 27.09 7.57 7.91
N SER A 72 27.54 6.36 8.26
CA SER A 72 28.45 5.54 7.44
C SER A 72 27.63 4.72 6.44
N THR A 73 27.95 4.75 5.15
CA THR A 73 27.15 4.12 4.09
C THR A 73 28.03 3.39 3.07
N LYS A 74 27.77 2.10 2.88
CA LYS A 74 28.48 1.18 1.99
C LYS A 74 27.60 0.87 0.77
N ILE A 75 28.04 1.28 -0.42
CA ILE A 75 27.42 0.95 -1.70
C ILE A 75 28.20 -0.19 -2.35
N ARG A 76 27.50 -1.21 -2.85
CA ARG A 76 28.07 -2.41 -3.48
C ARG A 76 27.31 -2.74 -4.75
N PHE A 77 28.02 -3.28 -5.75
CA PHE A 77 27.49 -3.58 -7.08
C PHE A 77 27.47 -5.09 -7.35
N SER A 78 26.47 -5.57 -8.09
CA SER A 78 26.44 -6.96 -8.57
C SER A 78 27.58 -7.29 -9.54
N SER A 79 27.76 -8.58 -9.81
CA SER A 79 28.51 -9.03 -10.99
C SER A 79 27.95 -8.39 -12.27
N GLY A 80 28.82 -8.21 -13.27
CA GLY A 80 28.45 -7.62 -14.57
C GLY A 80 28.25 -6.10 -14.57
N LEU A 81 28.52 -5.42 -13.45
CA LEU A 81 28.72 -3.97 -13.39
C LEU A 81 30.23 -3.62 -13.32
N SER A 82 30.55 -2.35 -13.50
CA SER A 82 31.88 -1.78 -13.30
C SER A 82 31.80 -0.58 -12.36
N HIS A 83 32.84 -0.36 -11.53
CA HIS A 83 32.78 0.66 -10.48
C HIS A 83 32.53 2.06 -11.04
N GLY A 84 31.35 2.57 -10.79
CA GLY A 84 30.79 3.76 -11.42
C GLY A 84 31.40 5.11 -11.08
N THR A 85 30.57 6.15 -11.18
CA THR A 85 30.80 7.51 -10.69
C THR A 85 29.64 7.96 -9.80
N ILE A 86 29.95 8.70 -8.74
CA ILE A 86 28.96 9.26 -7.79
C ILE A 86 28.95 10.79 -7.93
N THR A 87 27.76 11.41 -7.95
CA THR A 87 27.61 12.87 -7.93
C THR A 87 27.98 13.46 -6.57
N GLU A 88 28.55 14.66 -6.54
CA GLU A 88 29.07 15.30 -5.32
C GLU A 88 28.06 15.34 -4.16
N VAL A 89 28.33 14.56 -3.11
CA VAL A 89 27.50 14.50 -1.90
C VAL A 89 27.92 15.63 -0.95
N LYS A 90 27.02 16.61 -0.76
CA LYS A 90 27.24 17.82 0.05
C LYS A 90 27.93 17.50 1.39
N ASN A 91 29.15 18.01 1.57
CA ASN A 91 29.96 17.91 2.79
C ASN A 91 30.31 16.48 3.26
N ALA A 92 30.04 15.43 2.48
CA ALA A 92 30.37 14.05 2.82
C ALA A 92 31.75 13.64 2.32
N LYS A 93 32.36 12.65 2.97
CA LYS A 93 33.62 12.03 2.56
C LYS A 93 33.34 10.72 1.83
N ILE A 94 33.79 10.59 0.58
CA ILE A 94 33.60 9.40 -0.27
C ILE A 94 34.96 8.73 -0.49
N GLU A 95 35.06 7.43 -0.21
CA GLU A 95 36.20 6.59 -0.57
C GLU A 95 35.74 5.48 -1.54
N LYS A 96 36.61 5.13 -2.51
CA LYS A 96 36.36 4.09 -3.52
C LYS A 96 37.22 2.87 -3.21
N ASN A 97 36.60 1.70 -3.21
CA ASN A 97 37.25 0.41 -2.90
C ASN A 97 37.01 -0.61 -4.03
N ASP A 98 37.56 -1.82 -3.89
CA ASP A 98 37.47 -2.88 -4.92
C ASP A 98 36.06 -3.52 -5.05
N GLU A 99 35.10 -3.16 -4.19
CA GLU A 99 33.72 -3.69 -4.17
C GLU A 99 32.66 -2.62 -4.51
N GLY A 100 33.01 -1.33 -4.43
CA GLY A 100 32.11 -0.20 -4.60
C GLY A 100 32.61 1.08 -3.94
N TYR A 101 31.80 1.63 -3.04
CA TYR A 101 32.04 2.91 -2.37
C TYR A 101 31.67 2.88 -0.90
N ASP A 102 32.42 3.62 -0.09
CA ASP A 102 32.10 3.89 1.32
C ASP A 102 31.99 5.41 1.52
N ILE A 103 30.91 5.87 2.14
CA ILE A 103 30.52 7.28 2.26
C ILE A 103 30.24 7.62 3.72
N GLN A 104 30.93 8.62 4.27
CA GLN A 104 30.61 9.20 5.58
C GLN A 104 29.93 10.56 5.39
N THR A 105 28.66 10.68 5.77
CA THR A 105 27.97 11.98 5.82
C THR A 105 28.36 12.76 7.09
N PRO A 106 28.25 14.10 7.11
CA PRO A 106 28.50 14.86 8.32
C PRO A 106 27.35 14.74 9.33
N ALA A 107 27.68 14.98 10.60
CA ALA A 107 26.73 14.97 11.71
C ALA A 107 25.59 16.00 11.54
N GLY A 108 24.36 15.60 11.88
CA GLY A 108 23.16 16.43 11.75
C GLY A 108 21.89 15.62 11.45
N ASN A 109 20.87 16.29 10.92
CA ASN A 109 19.57 15.74 10.58
C ASN A 109 19.14 16.06 9.12
N GLU A 110 20.09 16.27 8.21
CA GLU A 110 19.81 16.53 6.79
C GLU A 110 19.55 15.23 6.02
N THR A 111 18.62 15.27 5.06
CA THR A 111 18.50 14.24 4.01
C THR A 111 19.56 14.44 2.93
N TYR A 112 20.30 13.39 2.61
CA TYR A 112 21.26 13.35 1.51
C TYR A 112 20.65 12.63 0.31
N LYS A 113 20.76 13.20 -0.89
CA LYS A 113 20.38 12.56 -2.15
C LYS A 113 21.50 12.73 -3.19
N PHE A 114 21.80 11.66 -3.91
CA PHE A 114 22.84 11.64 -4.95
C PHE A 114 22.62 10.52 -5.96
N GLU A 115 23.25 10.64 -7.13
CA GLU A 115 23.20 9.63 -8.18
C GLU A 115 24.48 8.80 -8.23
N VAL A 116 24.32 7.54 -8.62
CA VAL A 116 25.39 6.55 -8.83
C VAL A 116 25.22 5.98 -10.23
N GLU A 117 26.17 6.22 -11.13
CA GLU A 117 26.18 5.70 -12.51
C GLU A 117 27.23 4.60 -12.65
N ALA A 118 26.83 3.34 -12.87
CA ALA A 118 27.75 2.22 -13.14
C ALA A 118 27.70 1.78 -14.60
N GLY A 119 28.86 1.52 -15.21
CA GLY A 119 28.93 0.98 -16.57
C GLY A 119 28.67 -0.53 -16.56
N ILE A 120 27.93 -1.04 -17.55
CA ILE A 120 27.65 -2.46 -17.72
C ILE A 120 28.93 -3.15 -18.24
N SER A 121 29.41 -4.17 -17.52
CA SER A 121 30.62 -4.94 -17.87
C SER A 121 30.31 -6.35 -18.41
N ASP A 122 29.11 -6.87 -18.17
CA ASP A 122 28.57 -8.08 -18.82
C ASP A 122 27.10 -7.84 -19.21
N PRO A 123 26.79 -7.67 -20.52
CA PRO A 123 25.42 -7.41 -20.97
C PRO A 123 24.47 -8.62 -20.86
N ASN A 124 24.98 -9.80 -20.47
CA ASN A 124 24.23 -11.06 -20.44
C ASN A 124 23.76 -11.47 -19.03
N GLN A 125 23.93 -10.60 -18.02
CA GLN A 125 23.37 -10.83 -16.69
C GLN A 125 21.84 -10.93 -16.76
N SER A 126 21.22 -11.81 -15.98
CA SER A 126 19.76 -11.88 -15.89
C SER A 126 19.13 -10.71 -15.13
N ALA A 127 19.92 -9.97 -14.35
CA ALA A 127 19.62 -8.67 -13.78
C ALA A 127 20.90 -7.99 -13.27
N TYR A 128 20.87 -6.68 -13.09
CA TYR A 128 21.88 -5.89 -12.39
C TYR A 128 21.33 -5.41 -11.06
N GLU A 129 22.15 -5.39 -10.02
CA GLU A 129 21.72 -4.99 -8.68
C GLU A 129 22.73 -4.03 -8.04
N LEU A 130 22.21 -3.00 -7.35
CA LEU A 130 22.96 -2.12 -6.47
C LEU A 130 22.41 -2.26 -5.06
N THR A 131 23.25 -2.68 -4.14
CA THR A 131 22.93 -2.87 -2.71
C THR A 131 23.58 -1.75 -1.91
N THR A 132 22.87 -1.16 -0.94
CA THR A 132 23.42 -0.15 -0.04
C THR A 132 23.06 -0.44 1.41
N VAL A 133 24.05 -0.39 2.30
CA VAL A 133 23.90 -0.56 3.75
C VAL A 133 24.37 0.71 4.45
N SER A 134 23.56 1.26 5.35
CA SER A 134 23.90 2.43 6.19
C SER A 134 23.89 2.06 7.67
N GLU A 135 24.97 2.45 8.37
CA GLU A 135 25.12 2.38 9.82
C GLU A 135 24.66 3.70 10.45
N TYR A 136 23.61 3.61 11.27
CA TYR A 136 23.05 4.69 12.09
C TYR A 136 23.38 4.47 13.58
N SER A 137 23.10 5.46 14.43
CA SER A 137 23.31 5.37 15.88
C SER A 137 22.50 4.27 16.58
N ASP A 138 21.41 3.79 15.96
CA ASP A 138 20.49 2.79 16.50
C ASP A 138 20.44 1.45 15.73
N GLY A 139 21.05 1.35 14.53
CA GLY A 139 21.06 0.10 13.75
C GLY A 139 21.74 0.17 12.37
N GLU A 140 21.85 -0.98 11.72
CA GLU A 140 22.22 -1.11 10.30
C GLU A 140 20.93 -1.26 9.45
N PHE A 141 20.82 -0.49 8.38
CA PHE A 141 19.65 -0.47 7.48
C PHE A 141 20.10 -0.73 6.03
N GLU A 142 19.36 -1.58 5.30
CA GLU A 142 19.73 -2.06 3.96
C GLU A 142 18.61 -1.83 2.93
N ALA A 143 18.99 -1.24 1.79
CA ALA A 143 18.15 -1.01 0.62
C ALA A 143 18.85 -1.51 -0.65
N PHE A 144 18.10 -1.92 -1.66
CA PHE A 144 18.65 -2.35 -2.94
C PHE A 144 17.73 -1.98 -4.11
N SER A 145 18.31 -1.91 -5.31
CA SER A 145 17.55 -1.79 -6.56
C SER A 145 18.11 -2.73 -7.61
N ARG A 146 17.19 -3.45 -8.27
CA ARG A 146 17.46 -4.48 -9.26
C ARG A 146 16.69 -4.20 -10.56
N THR A 147 17.41 -4.17 -11.67
CA THR A 147 16.88 -3.89 -13.02
C THR A 147 17.34 -4.98 -14.01
N VAL A 148 16.58 -5.21 -15.07
CA VAL A 148 16.87 -6.21 -16.11
C VAL A 148 17.50 -5.55 -17.36
N PRO A 149 18.28 -6.26 -18.19
CA PRO A 149 18.84 -5.66 -19.41
C PRO A 149 17.74 -5.24 -20.41
N LYS A 150 17.86 -4.05 -21.00
CA LYS A 150 16.99 -3.62 -22.12
C LYS A 150 17.38 -4.30 -23.43
N GLU A 151 16.48 -5.11 -23.97
CA GLU A 151 16.65 -5.78 -25.27
C GLU A 151 16.76 -4.79 -26.44
N GLU A 152 17.47 -5.21 -27.50
CA GLU A 152 17.62 -4.43 -28.74
C GLU A 152 16.43 -4.68 -29.68
N PRO A 153 15.78 -3.64 -30.27
CA PRO A 153 14.59 -3.82 -31.08
C PRO A 153 14.88 -4.54 -32.41
N ALA A 154 14.18 -5.66 -32.64
CA ALA A 154 14.38 -6.53 -33.79
C ALA A 154 14.02 -5.87 -35.15
N VAL A 155 14.79 -6.21 -36.18
CA VAL A 155 14.61 -5.73 -37.56
C VAL A 155 13.75 -6.69 -38.37
N GLU A 156 12.66 -6.20 -38.99
CA GLU A 156 11.81 -7.01 -39.88
C GLU A 156 12.49 -7.32 -41.23
N GLU A 157 12.59 -8.61 -41.59
CA GLU A 157 12.79 -9.05 -42.97
C GLU A 157 11.50 -9.71 -43.52
N SER A 158 11.15 -9.38 -44.77
CA SER A 158 10.02 -9.97 -45.50
C SER A 158 10.49 -11.01 -46.53
N LYS A 159 9.69 -12.07 -46.76
CA LYS A 159 9.71 -12.95 -47.95
C LYS A 159 8.36 -13.64 -48.18
N ASP A 160 8.22 -14.21 -49.37
CA ASP A 160 6.94 -14.46 -50.07
C ASP A 160 6.99 -15.77 -50.89
N THR A 161 5.82 -16.31 -51.27
CA THR A 161 5.57 -17.46 -52.20
C THR A 161 6.00 -18.87 -51.71
N ASP A 162 5.46 -20.02 -52.19
CA ASP A 162 4.35 -20.29 -53.15
C ASP A 162 3.56 -21.58 -52.79
N LYS A 163 2.61 -21.98 -53.65
CA LYS A 163 1.51 -22.95 -53.47
C LYS A 163 1.84 -24.45 -53.65
N LYS A 164 0.80 -25.25 -53.33
CA LYS A 164 0.37 -26.60 -53.85
C LYS A 164 0.53 -27.77 -52.86
N GLU A 165 -0.35 -28.78 -52.83
CA GLU A 165 -1.60 -29.02 -53.60
C GLU A 165 -2.61 -29.82 -52.74
N GLU A 166 -3.90 -29.53 -52.87
CA GLU A 166 -5.01 -30.41 -52.44
C GLU A 166 -5.71 -30.92 -53.71
N PRO A 167 -6.40 -32.08 -53.68
CA PRO A 167 -7.86 -31.98 -53.56
C PRO A 167 -8.59 -33.15 -52.88
N GLU A 168 -9.72 -32.79 -52.26
CA GLU A 168 -11.00 -33.54 -52.21
C GLU A 168 -11.17 -34.86 -51.41
N SER A 169 -12.37 -35.24 -50.96
CA SER A 169 -13.55 -34.50 -50.42
C SER A 169 -14.66 -35.50 -50.02
N VAL A 170 -15.81 -35.01 -49.50
CA VAL A 170 -17.17 -35.60 -49.67
C VAL A 170 -17.50 -36.89 -48.89
N LYS A 171 -18.65 -37.05 -48.20
CA LYS A 171 -19.69 -36.11 -47.66
C LYS A 171 -20.79 -36.94 -46.94
N GLU A 172 -21.47 -36.34 -45.95
CA GLU A 172 -22.89 -36.63 -45.56
C GLU A 172 -23.19 -38.08 -45.03
N LYS A 173 -24.34 -38.40 -44.37
CA LYS A 173 -25.58 -37.65 -44.13
C LYS A 173 -26.34 -38.02 -42.83
N GLU A 174 -27.35 -37.20 -42.54
CA GLU A 174 -28.40 -37.20 -41.49
C GLU A 174 -29.20 -38.52 -41.33
N THR A 175 -29.90 -38.71 -40.19
CA THR A 175 -31.39 -38.75 -40.13
C THR A 175 -31.96 -38.84 -38.71
N ASP A 176 -33.27 -38.54 -38.57
CA ASP A 176 -33.97 -38.11 -37.34
C ASP A 176 -34.58 -39.19 -36.41
N ALA A 177 -34.99 -38.66 -35.25
CA ALA A 177 -35.89 -39.10 -34.17
C ALA A 177 -37.06 -40.09 -34.44
N GLU A 178 -37.54 -40.72 -33.35
CA GLU A 178 -38.95 -40.53 -32.92
C GLU A 178 -39.16 -40.73 -31.39
N LYS A 179 -40.42 -40.64 -30.91
CA LYS A 179 -40.84 -40.60 -29.49
C LYS A 179 -41.70 -41.81 -29.08
N GLU A 180 -41.65 -42.21 -27.81
CA GLU A 180 -42.78 -42.67 -26.94
C GLU A 180 -42.25 -42.81 -25.48
N LYS A 181 -43.03 -42.83 -24.38
CA LYS A 181 -44.35 -42.25 -23.99
C LYS A 181 -44.50 -42.48 -22.45
N ALA A 182 -45.16 -41.58 -21.71
CA ALA A 182 -45.44 -41.74 -20.26
C ALA A 182 -46.71 -42.60 -19.99
N PRO A 183 -46.94 -43.06 -18.74
CA PRO A 183 -47.67 -42.23 -17.76
C PRO A 183 -47.12 -42.30 -16.31
N ALA A 184 -47.80 -41.62 -15.37
CA ALA A 184 -47.68 -41.82 -13.93
C ALA A 184 -48.73 -42.93 -13.50
N GLU A 185 -49.21 -43.15 -12.28
CA GLU A 185 -49.18 -42.50 -10.95
C GLU A 185 -48.74 -43.56 -9.87
N GLU A 186 -48.74 -43.44 -8.52
CA GLU A 186 -49.24 -42.46 -7.53
C GLU A 186 -48.45 -42.62 -6.19
N THR A 187 -48.87 -42.00 -5.07
CA THR A 187 -48.41 -42.18 -3.66
C THR A 187 -49.65 -42.26 -2.73
N PRO A 188 -49.64 -42.21 -1.36
CA PRO A 188 -48.58 -42.33 -0.33
C PRO A 188 -48.96 -43.32 0.83
N LEU A 189 -48.53 -43.01 2.07
CA LEU A 189 -48.91 -43.52 3.42
C LEU A 189 -48.12 -44.71 4.03
N GLU A 190 -48.06 -44.91 5.37
CA GLU A 190 -47.89 -44.03 6.55
C GLU A 190 -47.72 -44.93 7.81
N ASN A 191 -46.99 -44.45 8.84
CA ASN A 191 -47.04 -44.82 10.28
C ASN A 191 -46.85 -46.25 10.87
N ASP A 192 -45.90 -46.30 11.81
CA ASP A 192 -46.06 -46.61 13.26
C ASP A 192 -45.58 -47.92 13.93
N SER A 193 -45.03 -47.70 15.15
CA SER A 193 -44.98 -48.57 16.35
C SER A 193 -43.97 -49.76 16.36
N GLU A 194 -43.34 -50.16 17.49
CA GLU A 194 -43.21 -49.56 18.84
C GLU A 194 -42.11 -50.27 19.69
N ASN A 195 -41.63 -49.61 20.76
CA ASN A 195 -40.97 -50.20 21.98
C ASN A 195 -39.68 -51.04 21.82
N SER A 196 -38.82 -51.29 22.82
CA SER A 196 -38.53 -50.76 24.19
C SER A 196 -37.06 -51.17 24.53
N SER A 197 -36.37 -50.88 25.65
CA SER A 197 -36.70 -50.50 27.05
C SER A 197 -35.44 -49.99 27.80
N GLU A 198 -35.60 -49.17 28.86
CA GLU A 198 -34.93 -49.19 30.20
C GLU A 198 -33.39 -49.40 30.37
N ASN A 199 -32.68 -48.92 31.40
CA ASN A 199 -32.83 -47.89 32.45
C ASN A 199 -31.46 -47.72 33.19
N GLU A 200 -31.24 -46.59 33.89
CA GLU A 200 -30.80 -46.49 35.33
C GLU A 200 -30.36 -45.05 35.71
N GLU A 201 -30.34 -44.74 37.02
CA GLU A 201 -30.35 -43.37 37.60
C GLU A 201 -29.15 -43.09 38.55
N ALA A 202 -28.78 -41.80 38.69
CA ALA A 202 -28.14 -41.11 39.84
C ALA A 202 -27.89 -39.63 39.42
N ASP A 203 -28.25 -38.53 40.11
CA ASP A 203 -28.45 -38.20 41.54
C ASP A 203 -27.15 -38.22 42.38
N SER A 204 -26.78 -37.23 43.21
CA SER A 204 -27.35 -35.92 43.58
C SER A 204 -26.50 -34.75 42.96
N GLU A 205 -26.50 -33.46 43.34
CA GLU A 205 -27.03 -32.68 44.47
C GLU A 205 -27.16 -31.17 44.10
N GLU A 206 -27.79 -30.33 44.95
CA GLU A 206 -28.02 -28.89 44.73
C GLU A 206 -27.67 -28.08 46.01
N VAL A 207 -26.95 -26.95 45.88
CA VAL A 207 -26.69 -26.00 46.99
C VAL A 207 -26.68 -24.55 46.46
N ASP A 208 -27.40 -23.68 47.16
CA ASP A 208 -27.66 -22.26 46.82
C ASP A 208 -26.98 -21.30 47.84
N SER A 209 -27.10 -19.99 47.61
CA SER A 209 -27.07 -18.84 48.56
C SER A 209 -26.07 -17.67 48.37
N GLU A 210 -26.66 -16.48 48.36
CA GLU A 210 -26.22 -15.15 48.85
C GLU A 210 -25.26 -14.23 48.03
N GLU A 211 -25.85 -13.14 47.51
CA GLU A 211 -25.20 -11.85 47.19
C GLU A 211 -24.77 -11.10 48.46
N ILE A 212 -23.74 -10.21 48.39
CA ILE A 212 -23.84 -8.76 48.73
C ILE A 212 -22.79 -7.93 47.93
N ASN A 213 -23.31 -7.05 47.05
CA ASN A 213 -22.93 -5.67 46.68
C ASN A 213 -21.53 -5.05 47.07
N GLY A 214 -20.89 -4.24 46.20
CA GLY A 214 -19.53 -3.68 46.46
C GLY A 214 -18.96 -2.41 45.75
N GLN A 215 -19.38 -2.00 44.54
CA GLN A 215 -18.99 -0.73 43.85
C GLN A 215 -17.49 -0.57 43.38
N PRO A 216 -17.06 0.47 42.58
CA PRO A 216 -16.59 0.20 41.21
C PRO A 216 -15.30 0.94 40.69
N HIS A 217 -15.10 0.89 39.36
CA HIS A 217 -14.14 1.59 38.45
C HIS A 217 -12.82 0.85 38.08
N PRO A 218 -12.30 0.96 36.83
CA PRO A 218 -12.94 1.32 35.55
C PRO A 218 -12.90 0.16 34.50
N PRO A 219 -13.74 0.18 33.44
CA PRO A 219 -13.82 -0.91 32.47
C PRO A 219 -12.82 -0.78 31.30
N PHE A 220 -11.75 -1.58 31.31
CA PHE A 220 -11.03 -1.93 30.07
C PHE A 220 -11.86 -2.98 29.29
N LEU A 221 -12.63 -2.54 28.29
CA LEU A 221 -13.36 -3.46 27.40
C LEU A 221 -12.48 -3.97 26.26
N THR A 222 -11.59 -4.92 26.57
CA THR A 222 -11.01 -5.80 25.54
C THR A 222 -12.05 -6.86 25.16
N THR A 223 -12.62 -6.77 23.95
CA THR A 223 -13.67 -7.68 23.49
C THR A 223 -13.15 -9.09 23.20
N SER A 224 -13.56 -10.04 24.04
CA SER A 224 -13.68 -11.49 23.76
C SER A 224 -12.53 -12.19 23.00
N ARG A 225 -11.55 -12.72 23.75
CA ARG A 225 -10.78 -13.90 23.32
C ARG A 225 -11.64 -15.17 23.41
N PRO A 226 -11.70 -16.02 22.37
CA PRO A 226 -12.01 -17.44 22.54
C PRO A 226 -10.88 -18.14 23.30
N ASN A 227 -11.21 -19.04 24.23
CA ASN A 227 -10.21 -19.78 25.00
C ASN A 227 -9.56 -20.90 24.16
N ALA A 228 -8.43 -20.60 23.52
CA ALA A 228 -7.54 -21.59 22.92
C ALA A 228 -6.79 -22.40 24.01
N LEU A 229 -7.51 -23.29 24.69
CA LEU A 229 -6.93 -24.25 25.62
C LEU A 229 -5.89 -25.12 24.90
N LYS A 230 -4.67 -25.21 25.45
CA LYS A 230 -3.64 -26.15 24.99
C LYS A 230 -4.00 -27.60 25.40
N GLY A 231 -5.04 -28.13 24.77
CA GLY A 231 -5.36 -29.57 24.81
C GLY A 231 -4.32 -30.38 24.03
N VAL A 232 -4.05 -31.59 24.50
CA VAL A 232 -3.27 -32.58 23.74
C VAL A 232 -4.05 -32.94 22.46
N ARG A 233 -3.37 -33.00 21.31
CA ARG A 233 -4.01 -33.31 20.01
C ARG A 233 -4.53 -34.75 19.93
N SER A 234 -5.71 -35.01 20.48
CA SER A 234 -6.59 -36.09 20.04
C SER A 234 -7.48 -35.57 18.91
N GLY A 235 -7.05 -35.77 17.65
CA GLY A 235 -7.77 -35.26 16.48
C GLY A 235 -9.14 -35.92 16.28
N PRO A 236 -10.13 -35.20 15.69
CA PRO A 236 -11.39 -35.80 15.28
C PRO A 236 -11.19 -36.83 14.16
N ASN A 237 -12.19 -37.69 13.99
CA ASN A 237 -12.11 -38.91 13.16
C ASN A 237 -11.68 -38.62 11.70
N TRP A 238 -10.44 -39.00 11.34
CA TRP A 238 -9.83 -38.69 10.05
C TRP A 238 -10.40 -39.59 8.93
N PRO A 239 -11.04 -39.05 7.88
CA PRO A 239 -11.88 -39.80 6.93
C PRO A 239 -11.14 -40.92 6.18
N GLU A 240 -11.87 -41.83 5.53
CA GLU A 240 -11.31 -43.03 4.89
C GLU A 240 -10.23 -42.75 3.83
N PRO A 241 -9.32 -43.71 3.54
CA PRO A 241 -8.29 -43.57 2.50
C PRO A 241 -8.85 -43.09 1.14
N GLY A 242 -8.15 -42.16 0.50
CA GLY A 242 -8.60 -41.50 -0.73
C GLY A 242 -9.49 -40.26 -0.50
N SER A 243 -9.42 -39.65 0.68
CA SER A 243 -10.20 -38.45 1.06
C SER A 243 -9.35 -37.18 1.13
N LEU A 244 -10.01 -36.03 0.93
CA LEU A 244 -9.45 -34.69 1.14
C LEU A 244 -10.14 -34.00 2.31
N LYS A 245 -9.37 -33.36 3.19
CA LYS A 245 -9.84 -32.35 4.14
C LYS A 245 -9.55 -30.96 3.57
N LEU A 246 -10.53 -30.07 3.66
CA LEU A 246 -10.44 -28.67 3.25
C LEU A 246 -10.81 -27.80 4.46
N THR A 247 -10.02 -26.77 4.76
CA THR A 247 -10.43 -25.67 5.64
C THR A 247 -10.09 -24.34 4.98
N LYS A 248 -10.81 -23.29 5.35
CA LYS A 248 -10.60 -21.92 4.88
C LYS A 248 -10.99 -21.01 6.02
N ASP A 249 -10.01 -20.30 6.54
CA ASP A 249 -10.10 -19.61 7.83
C ASP A 249 -9.70 -18.14 7.64
N GLY A 250 -10.53 -17.21 8.13
CA GLY A 250 -10.30 -15.76 8.00
C GLY A 250 -9.86 -15.15 9.32
N THR A 251 -8.58 -14.81 9.45
CA THR A 251 -7.96 -14.35 10.71
C THR A 251 -7.69 -12.84 10.66
N PRO A 252 -8.21 -12.03 11.60
CA PRO A 252 -7.93 -10.58 11.62
C PRO A 252 -6.43 -10.29 11.69
N THR A 253 -5.91 -9.39 10.85
CA THR A 253 -4.46 -9.09 10.80
C THR A 253 -3.99 -8.18 11.94
N GLY A 254 -4.93 -7.55 12.64
CA GLY A 254 -4.68 -6.50 13.63
C GLY A 254 -4.84 -5.08 13.06
N LYS A 255 -4.87 -4.89 11.73
CA LYS A 255 -5.46 -3.68 11.15
C LYS A 255 -6.98 -3.77 11.23
N TYR A 256 -7.66 -2.62 11.33
CA TYR A 256 -9.12 -2.58 11.33
C TYR A 256 -9.66 -2.98 9.95
N ALA A 257 -10.71 -3.82 9.94
CA ALA A 257 -11.34 -4.34 8.73
C ALA A 257 -10.39 -5.04 7.73
N GLU A 258 -9.35 -5.72 8.22
CA GLU A 258 -8.42 -6.53 7.40
C GLU A 258 -8.25 -7.94 8.00
N TRP A 259 -8.28 -8.96 7.14
CA TRP A 259 -8.11 -10.37 7.50
C TRP A 259 -7.13 -11.06 6.56
N GLU A 260 -6.26 -11.93 7.08
CA GLU A 260 -5.58 -12.95 6.30
C GLU A 260 -6.52 -14.15 6.15
N VAL A 261 -6.82 -14.53 4.91
CA VAL A 261 -7.56 -15.75 4.57
C VAL A 261 -6.57 -16.84 4.22
N GLU A 262 -6.64 -17.98 4.91
CA GLU A 262 -5.82 -19.14 4.63
C GLU A 262 -6.70 -20.33 4.21
N LEU A 263 -6.54 -20.77 2.95
CA LEU A 263 -7.05 -22.04 2.47
C LEU A 263 -6.03 -23.12 2.80
N THR A 264 -6.49 -24.25 3.33
CA THR A 264 -5.68 -25.43 3.60
C THR A 264 -6.31 -26.69 3.00
N ILE A 265 -5.50 -27.48 2.29
CA ILE A 265 -5.86 -28.81 1.81
C ILE A 265 -4.92 -29.84 2.46
N GLU A 266 -5.50 -30.91 2.99
CA GLU A 266 -4.78 -32.08 3.49
C GLU A 266 -5.32 -33.35 2.80
N GLY A 267 -4.43 -34.18 2.26
CA GLY A 267 -4.78 -35.42 1.58
C GLY A 267 -4.59 -36.68 2.46
N LYS A 268 -5.37 -37.72 2.16
CA LYS A 268 -5.13 -39.10 2.65
C LYS A 268 -5.08 -40.06 1.47
N ASN A 269 -3.95 -40.72 1.24
CA ASN A 269 -3.75 -41.57 0.07
C ASN A 269 -4.64 -42.82 0.12
N LEU A 270 -4.96 -43.40 -1.05
CA LEU A 270 -5.78 -44.60 -1.15
C LEU A 270 -4.93 -45.86 -0.87
N LYS A 271 -5.04 -46.44 0.34
CA LYS A 271 -4.37 -47.69 0.71
C LYS A 271 -4.96 -48.93 0.01
N THR A 272 -4.75 -49.08 -1.29
CA THR A 272 -5.12 -50.28 -2.05
C THR A 272 -4.30 -51.49 -1.62
N SER A 273 -4.97 -52.61 -1.32
CA SER A 273 -4.31 -53.89 -1.13
C SER A 273 -3.70 -54.40 -2.44
N SER A 274 -2.47 -54.92 -2.37
CA SER A 274 -1.68 -55.28 -3.56
C SER A 274 -1.11 -56.69 -3.45
N ASP A 275 -1.54 -57.59 -4.33
CA ASP A 275 -0.95 -58.93 -4.48
C ASP A 275 -0.06 -58.98 -5.73
N ILE A 276 1.21 -59.33 -5.52
CA ILE A 276 2.23 -59.31 -6.57
C ILE A 276 2.88 -60.69 -6.68
N VAL A 277 3.01 -61.21 -7.91
CA VAL A 277 3.75 -62.45 -8.19
C VAL A 277 5.02 -62.13 -8.96
N ILE A 278 6.17 -62.40 -8.35
CA ILE A 278 7.45 -62.43 -9.08
C ILE A 278 7.49 -63.74 -9.86
N VAL A 279 7.58 -63.67 -11.19
CA VAL A 279 7.67 -64.81 -12.10
C VAL A 279 9.10 -64.88 -12.64
N PHE A 280 9.87 -65.77 -12.04
CA PHE A 280 11.33 -65.77 -12.09
C PHE A 280 11.87 -66.88 -13.01
N ASP A 281 12.52 -66.50 -14.09
CA ASP A 281 13.18 -67.47 -14.98
C ASP A 281 14.38 -68.12 -14.29
N LYS A 282 14.37 -69.46 -14.26
CA LYS A 282 15.45 -70.29 -13.72
C LYS A 282 15.93 -71.33 -14.74
N SER A 283 15.72 -71.08 -16.03
CA SER A 283 16.22 -71.89 -17.14
C SER A 283 17.76 -72.00 -17.13
N GLY A 284 18.30 -72.91 -17.96
CA GLY A 284 19.74 -73.07 -18.12
C GLY A 284 20.44 -71.84 -18.69
N SER A 285 19.77 -71.06 -19.55
CA SER A 285 20.33 -69.85 -20.18
C SER A 285 20.59 -68.73 -19.17
N MET A 286 19.81 -68.67 -18.09
CA MET A 286 20.01 -67.75 -16.96
C MET A 286 21.33 -67.98 -16.19
N SER A 287 22.02 -69.12 -16.41
CA SER A 287 23.39 -69.32 -15.88
C SER A 287 24.48 -68.59 -16.68
N THR A 288 24.14 -68.00 -17.82
CA THR A 288 25.06 -67.23 -18.67
C THR A 288 25.33 -65.85 -18.08
N GLY A 289 26.59 -65.41 -18.10
CA GLY A 289 26.98 -64.06 -17.73
C GLY A 289 26.64 -63.72 -16.27
N GLN A 290 25.83 -62.69 -16.06
CA GLN A 290 25.35 -62.28 -14.73
C GLN A 290 23.81 -62.29 -14.62
N ARG A 291 23.10 -62.95 -15.55
CA ARG A 291 21.63 -62.95 -15.63
C ARG A 291 20.96 -63.34 -14.31
N LEU A 292 21.27 -64.53 -13.78
CA LEU A 292 20.69 -65.01 -12.52
C LEU A 292 21.06 -64.14 -11.30
N SER A 293 22.28 -63.62 -11.22
CA SER A 293 22.71 -62.79 -10.07
C SER A 293 22.07 -61.40 -10.10
N LYS A 294 21.97 -60.77 -11.27
CA LYS A 294 21.22 -59.51 -11.47
C LYS A 294 19.73 -59.68 -11.15
N ALA A 295 19.11 -60.74 -11.67
CA ALA A 295 17.71 -61.07 -11.39
C ALA A 295 17.43 -61.27 -9.88
N LYS A 296 18.33 -61.96 -9.17
CA LYS A 296 18.25 -62.11 -7.71
C LYS A 296 18.40 -60.77 -7.00
N ALA A 297 19.40 -59.95 -7.35
CA ALA A 297 19.60 -58.64 -6.73
C ALA A 297 18.33 -57.76 -6.87
N ALA A 298 17.80 -57.66 -8.08
CA ALA A 298 16.57 -56.93 -8.38
C ALA A 298 15.35 -57.42 -7.58
N ALA A 299 15.13 -58.73 -7.54
CA ALA A 299 14.01 -59.31 -6.81
C ALA A 299 14.14 -59.13 -5.28
N ASN A 300 15.37 -59.09 -4.73
CA ASN A 300 15.58 -58.72 -3.33
C ASN A 300 15.26 -57.24 -3.08
N GLN A 301 15.72 -56.33 -3.94
CA GLN A 301 15.46 -54.89 -3.81
C GLN A 301 13.96 -54.55 -3.92
N PHE A 302 13.24 -55.20 -4.84
CA PHE A 302 11.80 -55.09 -4.98
C PHE A 302 11.05 -55.50 -3.71
N VAL A 303 11.46 -56.63 -3.13
CA VAL A 303 10.96 -57.11 -1.83
C VAL A 303 11.34 -56.15 -0.70
N ASP A 304 12.50 -55.49 -0.79
CA ASP A 304 12.93 -54.49 0.20
C ASP A 304 12.08 -53.21 0.18
N GLN A 305 11.69 -52.73 -1.00
CA GLN A 305 10.89 -51.52 -1.18
C GLN A 305 9.39 -51.73 -0.93
N LEU A 306 8.80 -52.87 -1.33
CA LEU A 306 7.33 -53.06 -1.25
C LEU A 306 6.84 -53.77 0.00
N LEU A 307 7.64 -54.64 0.62
CA LEU A 307 7.29 -55.21 1.93
C LEU A 307 7.86 -54.30 3.02
N ILE A 308 7.09 -53.27 3.38
CA ILE A 308 7.38 -52.37 4.51
C ILE A 308 6.37 -52.56 5.64
N GLU A 309 6.71 -52.07 6.83
CA GLU A 309 5.86 -52.17 8.02
C GLU A 309 4.56 -51.37 7.84
N GLY A 310 3.42 -51.93 8.26
CA GLY A 310 2.10 -51.30 8.08
C GLY A 310 1.54 -51.31 6.64
N SER A 311 2.23 -51.94 5.68
CA SER A 311 1.73 -52.14 4.31
C SER A 311 0.77 -53.34 4.19
N SER A 312 -0.24 -53.21 3.33
CA SER A 312 -1.15 -54.29 2.93
C SER A 312 -0.63 -55.11 1.74
N THR A 313 0.53 -54.77 1.17
CA THR A 313 1.14 -55.48 0.04
C THR A 313 1.64 -56.87 0.43
N ARG A 314 1.40 -57.85 -0.44
CA ARG A 314 1.92 -59.23 -0.30
C ARG A 314 2.59 -59.68 -1.59
N ILE A 315 3.72 -60.38 -1.45
CA ILE A 315 4.47 -60.90 -2.59
C ILE A 315 4.49 -62.44 -2.55
N ALA A 316 4.21 -63.06 -3.69
CA ALA A 316 4.41 -64.48 -3.98
C ALA A 316 5.57 -64.66 -4.97
N LEU A 317 6.16 -65.86 -4.98
CA LEU A 317 7.26 -66.23 -5.86
C LEU A 317 6.90 -67.49 -6.65
N VAL A 318 6.97 -67.36 -7.98
CA VAL A 318 6.92 -68.47 -8.93
C VAL A 318 8.24 -68.48 -9.68
N SER A 319 8.87 -69.64 -9.87
CA SER A 319 9.98 -69.77 -10.81
C SER A 319 9.74 -70.86 -11.83
N PHE A 320 10.28 -70.69 -13.04
CA PHE A 320 10.04 -71.61 -14.15
C PHE A 320 11.32 -71.96 -14.91
N SER A 321 11.40 -73.20 -15.38
CA SER A 321 12.33 -73.62 -16.42
C SER A 321 11.61 -74.51 -17.42
N THR A 322 11.83 -75.83 -17.40
CA THR A 322 11.02 -76.79 -18.17
C THR A 322 9.58 -76.84 -17.63
N GLU A 323 9.44 -76.75 -16.30
CA GLU A 323 8.20 -76.71 -15.53
C GLU A 323 8.18 -75.43 -14.66
N SER A 324 7.02 -75.02 -14.17
CA SER A 324 6.87 -73.98 -13.13
C SER A 324 6.78 -74.57 -11.73
N SER A 325 7.25 -73.84 -10.72
CA SER A 325 6.99 -74.12 -9.30
C SER A 325 6.53 -72.87 -8.56
N ARG A 326 5.58 -73.05 -7.63
CA ARG A 326 5.13 -72.06 -6.65
C ARG A 326 6.07 -72.15 -5.44
N ASP A 327 7.06 -71.27 -5.39
CA ASP A 327 8.16 -71.34 -4.43
C ASP A 327 7.85 -70.59 -3.13
N GLN A 328 7.00 -69.56 -3.17
CA GLN A 328 6.46 -68.87 -2.00
C GLN A 328 5.04 -68.37 -2.27
N ASP A 329 4.13 -68.66 -1.34
CA ASP A 329 2.77 -68.12 -1.31
C ASP A 329 2.77 -66.64 -0.93
N PHE A 330 1.68 -65.90 -1.20
CA PHE A 330 1.56 -64.47 -0.86
C PHE A 330 1.94 -64.21 0.59
N THR A 331 2.96 -63.37 0.79
CA THR A 331 3.50 -63.08 2.12
C THR A 331 3.82 -61.59 2.28
N GLY A 332 3.53 -61.07 3.46
CA GLY A 332 3.76 -59.66 3.81
C GLY A 332 5.07 -59.45 4.57
N TYR A 333 5.22 -58.25 5.13
CA TYR A 333 6.42 -57.76 5.84
C TYR A 333 7.04 -58.76 6.84
N SER A 334 6.23 -59.43 7.66
CA SER A 334 6.69 -60.37 8.69
C SER A 334 7.56 -61.53 8.16
N ASN A 335 7.37 -61.94 6.90
CA ASN A 335 8.12 -63.02 6.26
C ASN A 335 9.11 -62.52 5.18
N LYS A 336 9.34 -61.21 5.09
CA LYS A 336 10.22 -60.55 4.10
C LYS A 336 11.57 -61.26 3.91
N GLN A 337 12.26 -61.57 5.01
CA GLN A 337 13.55 -62.26 4.94
C GLN A 337 13.45 -63.72 4.46
N GLN A 338 12.34 -64.42 4.74
CA GLN A 338 12.13 -65.78 4.21
C GLN A 338 11.96 -65.76 2.68
N LEU A 339 11.20 -64.80 2.15
CA LEU A 339 11.04 -64.60 0.71
C LEU A 339 12.38 -64.28 0.04
N LYS A 340 13.17 -63.34 0.59
CA LYS A 340 14.54 -63.05 0.13
C LYS A 340 15.44 -64.28 0.13
N ASN A 341 15.41 -65.09 1.19
CA ASN A 341 16.16 -66.34 1.26
C ASN A 341 15.76 -67.34 0.16
N ARG A 342 14.47 -67.44 -0.17
CA ARG A 342 13.98 -68.29 -1.28
C ARG A 342 14.43 -67.79 -2.65
N ILE A 343 14.33 -66.47 -2.91
CA ILE A 343 14.85 -65.83 -4.14
C ILE A 343 16.33 -66.18 -4.32
N ASN A 344 17.13 -66.02 -3.25
CA ASN A 344 18.57 -66.29 -3.29
C ASN A 344 18.89 -67.78 -3.51
N ALA A 345 18.00 -68.70 -3.15
CA ALA A 345 18.17 -70.15 -3.34
C ALA A 345 17.86 -70.66 -4.77
N ILE A 346 17.25 -69.86 -5.66
CA ILE A 346 16.85 -70.31 -7.02
C ILE A 346 18.06 -70.82 -7.84
N PRO A 347 18.06 -72.06 -8.36
CA PRO A 347 19.12 -72.59 -9.22
C PRO A 347 18.76 -72.52 -10.72
N ALA A 348 19.71 -72.15 -11.58
CA ALA A 348 19.53 -72.20 -13.04
C ALA A 348 19.67 -73.63 -13.59
N ASN A 349 18.66 -74.16 -14.27
CA ASN A 349 18.66 -75.46 -14.97
C ASN A 349 17.45 -75.63 -15.90
N GLY A 350 17.51 -76.56 -16.87
CA GLY A 350 16.38 -76.89 -17.74
C GLY A 350 16.19 -75.95 -18.93
N GLY A 351 15.08 -76.12 -19.67
CA GLY A 351 14.69 -75.21 -20.75
C GLY A 351 13.89 -74.01 -20.23
N THR A 352 13.19 -73.31 -21.12
CA THR A 352 12.51 -72.05 -20.82
C THR A 352 11.02 -72.12 -21.19
N ASN A 353 10.14 -72.18 -20.19
CA ASN A 353 8.68 -72.32 -20.32
C ASN A 353 7.95 -71.14 -19.66
N ILE A 354 8.11 -69.95 -20.23
CA ILE A 354 7.50 -68.70 -19.73
C ILE A 354 5.98 -68.85 -19.56
N GLN A 355 5.33 -69.62 -20.44
CA GLN A 355 3.89 -69.91 -20.37
C GLN A 355 3.50 -70.57 -19.03
N ALA A 356 4.27 -71.55 -18.56
CA ALA A 356 4.02 -72.20 -17.26
C ALA A 356 4.16 -71.21 -16.09
N GLY A 357 5.17 -70.33 -16.14
CA GLY A 357 5.36 -69.28 -15.12
C GLY A 357 4.17 -68.32 -15.04
N LEU A 358 3.70 -67.82 -16.18
CA LEU A 358 2.54 -66.94 -16.27
C LEU A 358 1.24 -67.63 -15.83
N HIS A 359 1.00 -68.86 -16.28
CA HIS A 359 -0.16 -69.65 -15.87
C HIS A 359 -0.21 -69.90 -14.35
N GLN A 360 0.93 -70.26 -13.76
CA GLN A 360 1.04 -70.49 -12.31
C GLN A 360 0.82 -69.21 -11.50
N ALA A 361 1.23 -68.05 -12.02
CA ALA A 361 1.00 -66.74 -11.42
C ALA A 361 -0.46 -66.25 -11.56
N GLN A 362 -1.10 -66.48 -12.71
CA GLN A 362 -2.55 -66.25 -12.87
C GLN A 362 -3.34 -67.09 -11.88
N THR A 363 -2.98 -68.37 -11.72
CA THR A 363 -3.61 -69.29 -10.75
C THR A 363 -3.47 -68.82 -9.30
N LEU A 364 -2.38 -68.13 -8.95
CA LEU A 364 -2.22 -67.45 -7.66
C LEU A 364 -3.17 -66.23 -7.55
N LEU A 365 -3.15 -65.32 -8.52
CA LEU A 365 -3.91 -64.06 -8.50
C LEU A 365 -5.43 -64.25 -8.71
N ALA A 366 -5.86 -65.38 -9.27
CA ALA A 366 -7.26 -65.76 -9.35
C ALA A 366 -7.90 -66.00 -7.96
N GLY A 367 -7.11 -66.46 -6.99
CA GLY A 367 -7.53 -66.61 -5.58
C GLY A 367 -7.27 -65.37 -4.72
N SER A 368 -6.88 -64.24 -5.33
CA SER A 368 -6.62 -62.98 -4.64
C SER A 368 -7.90 -62.13 -4.52
N ASN A 369 -8.06 -61.46 -3.38
CA ASN A 369 -9.06 -60.39 -3.19
C ASN A 369 -8.41 -58.99 -3.17
N ALA A 370 -7.14 -58.87 -3.61
CA ALA A 370 -6.44 -57.60 -3.63
C ALA A 370 -6.98 -56.67 -4.73
N ASP A 371 -7.01 -55.37 -4.44
CA ASP A 371 -7.44 -54.31 -5.36
C ASP A 371 -6.51 -54.24 -6.58
N LEU A 372 -5.21 -54.42 -6.36
CA LEU A 372 -4.18 -54.47 -7.39
C LEU A 372 -3.57 -55.88 -7.48
N LYS A 373 -3.48 -56.38 -8.72
CA LYS A 373 -3.02 -57.73 -9.04
C LYS A 373 -1.95 -57.66 -10.13
N THR A 374 -0.71 -57.95 -9.77
CA THR A 374 0.45 -57.66 -10.63
C THR A 374 1.38 -58.86 -10.77
N ILE A 375 1.91 -59.07 -11.97
CA ILE A 375 2.99 -60.00 -12.29
C ILE A 375 4.23 -59.21 -12.68
N VAL A 376 5.39 -59.60 -12.15
CA VAL A 376 6.70 -59.12 -12.60
C VAL A 376 7.47 -60.29 -13.18
N LEU A 377 7.52 -60.39 -14.51
CA LEU A 377 8.22 -61.43 -15.25
C LEU A 377 9.70 -61.05 -15.43
N LEU A 378 10.62 -61.84 -14.87
CA LEU A 378 12.06 -61.68 -15.01
C LEU A 378 12.61 -62.83 -15.87
N SER A 379 13.09 -62.59 -17.10
CA SER A 379 13.51 -63.65 -18.04
C SER A 379 14.53 -63.16 -19.07
N ASP A 380 15.36 -64.07 -19.62
CA ASP A 380 16.19 -63.77 -20.81
C ASP A 380 15.45 -64.00 -22.16
N GLY A 381 14.21 -64.52 -22.10
CA GLY A 381 13.12 -64.19 -23.00
C GLY A 381 12.80 -65.19 -24.13
N GLU A 382 13.65 -66.17 -24.44
CA GLU A 382 13.36 -67.16 -25.50
C GLU A 382 12.62 -68.39 -24.94
N PRO A 383 11.29 -68.56 -25.17
CA PRO A 383 10.60 -69.78 -24.76
C PRO A 383 11.01 -70.97 -25.65
N THR A 384 11.56 -72.00 -25.03
CA THR A 384 11.93 -73.28 -25.68
C THR A 384 10.89 -74.39 -25.49
N TYR A 385 9.90 -74.13 -24.63
CA TYR A 385 8.77 -75.00 -24.33
C TYR A 385 7.47 -74.19 -24.29
N SER A 386 6.34 -74.87 -24.52
CA SER A 386 4.98 -74.33 -24.46
C SER A 386 3.97 -75.46 -24.22
N PHE A 387 2.70 -75.12 -24.00
CA PHE A 387 1.60 -76.11 -23.93
C PHE A 387 0.78 -76.15 -25.22
N ARG A 388 0.27 -77.34 -25.55
CA ARG A 388 -0.54 -77.53 -26.77
C ARG A 388 -1.92 -76.90 -26.60
N ALA A 389 -2.26 -75.96 -27.49
CA ALA A 389 -3.57 -75.31 -27.53
C ALA A 389 -4.66 -76.24 -28.06
N GLY A 390 -5.86 -76.13 -27.46
CA GLY A 390 -7.09 -76.78 -27.92
C GLY A 390 -7.92 -75.90 -28.85
N SER A 391 -7.66 -74.59 -28.92
CA SER A 391 -8.40 -73.67 -29.80
C SER A 391 -7.53 -72.52 -30.31
N ALA A 392 -7.94 -71.92 -31.44
CA ALA A 392 -7.34 -70.73 -32.01
C ALA A 392 -8.38 -69.84 -32.72
N SER A 393 -8.17 -68.53 -32.73
CA SER A 393 -9.01 -67.54 -33.41
C SER A 393 -8.15 -66.47 -34.10
N ALA A 394 -8.73 -65.75 -35.07
CA ALA A 394 -8.03 -64.67 -35.79
C ALA A 394 -7.64 -63.53 -34.84
N TYR A 395 -6.39 -63.08 -34.89
CA TYR A 395 -5.88 -61.97 -34.07
C TYR A 395 -4.58 -61.43 -34.67
N THR A 396 -4.50 -60.12 -34.91
CA THR A 396 -3.31 -59.47 -35.46
C THR A 396 -2.38 -59.03 -34.33
N TRP A 397 -1.16 -59.58 -34.30
CA TRP A 397 -0.12 -59.13 -33.37
C TRP A 397 0.74 -58.00 -33.97
N PRO A 398 1.36 -57.13 -33.13
CA PRO A 398 2.34 -56.14 -33.57
C PRO A 398 3.39 -56.69 -34.54
N GLY A 399 3.75 -55.91 -35.56
CA GLY A 399 4.67 -56.34 -36.62
C GLY A 399 4.17 -57.51 -37.49
N ASN A 400 2.89 -57.90 -37.39
CA ASN A 400 2.24 -58.96 -38.16
C ASN A 400 2.92 -60.35 -38.04
N LYS A 401 3.70 -60.61 -36.97
CA LYS A 401 4.46 -61.86 -36.78
C LYS A 401 3.57 -63.10 -36.67
N TYR A 402 2.35 -62.91 -36.16
CA TYR A 402 1.29 -63.94 -36.09
C TYR A 402 -0.06 -63.30 -36.41
N ASN A 403 -0.96 -64.07 -37.03
CA ASN A 403 -2.32 -63.67 -37.41
C ASN A 403 -3.43 -64.44 -36.67
N PHE A 404 -3.08 -65.10 -35.56
CA PHE A 404 -4.01 -65.80 -34.67
C PHE A 404 -3.58 -65.66 -33.21
N ILE A 405 -4.51 -65.92 -32.30
CA ILE A 405 -4.29 -66.12 -30.86
C ILE A 405 -4.68 -67.55 -30.49
N LEU A 406 -3.95 -68.16 -29.53
CA LEU A 406 -4.22 -69.50 -29.02
C LEU A 406 -5.01 -69.45 -27.71
N SER A 407 -5.84 -70.45 -27.46
CA SER A 407 -6.59 -70.61 -26.21
C SER A 407 -6.87 -72.09 -25.90
N ASN A 408 -7.52 -72.35 -24.75
CA ASN A 408 -7.85 -73.68 -24.27
C ASN A 408 -6.61 -74.60 -24.20
N PHE A 409 -5.55 -74.11 -23.56
CA PHE A 409 -4.28 -74.85 -23.44
C PHE A 409 -4.43 -76.12 -22.57
N ASN A 410 -3.80 -77.20 -23.02
CA ASN A 410 -3.68 -78.42 -22.25
C ASN A 410 -2.35 -78.40 -21.47
N TYR A 411 -2.39 -77.95 -20.22
CA TYR A 411 -1.23 -77.86 -19.33
C TYR A 411 -0.59 -79.22 -18.97
N ASN A 412 -1.25 -80.34 -19.29
CA ASN A 412 -0.66 -81.68 -19.18
C ASN A 412 0.09 -82.11 -20.46
N ASN A 413 0.10 -81.29 -21.51
CA ASN A 413 0.68 -81.60 -22.82
C ASN A 413 1.71 -80.52 -23.23
N ARG A 414 2.89 -80.59 -22.61
CA ARG A 414 4.04 -79.74 -22.97
C ARG A 414 4.67 -80.20 -24.29
N ILE A 415 4.99 -79.23 -25.12
CA ILE A 415 5.65 -79.37 -26.42
C ILE A 415 6.84 -78.41 -26.50
N GLY A 416 7.72 -78.64 -27.48
CA GLY A 416 8.95 -77.86 -27.71
C GLY A 416 10.22 -78.71 -27.54
N PRO A 417 11.35 -78.30 -28.14
CA PRO A 417 12.60 -79.06 -28.09
C PRO A 417 13.42 -78.83 -26.81
N GLY A 418 13.12 -77.78 -26.04
CA GLY A 418 13.86 -77.45 -24.81
C GLY A 418 15.15 -76.64 -25.00
N ASN A 419 15.52 -76.32 -26.25
CA ASN A 419 16.73 -75.56 -26.60
C ASN A 419 16.58 -74.64 -27.83
N ASN A 420 15.34 -74.36 -28.27
CA ASN A 420 15.06 -73.54 -29.47
C ASN A 420 13.62 -73.00 -29.43
N TYR A 421 13.43 -71.74 -29.82
CA TYR A 421 12.14 -71.08 -30.04
C TYR A 421 11.16 -71.83 -30.95
N ASN A 422 11.69 -72.54 -31.96
CA ASN A 422 10.93 -73.22 -33.00
C ASN A 422 10.56 -74.66 -32.58
N LEU A 423 9.33 -75.07 -32.91
CA LEU A 423 8.89 -76.45 -32.75
C LEU A 423 9.54 -77.33 -33.83
N ASN A 424 10.01 -78.51 -33.43
CA ASN A 424 10.46 -79.56 -34.35
C ASN A 424 9.32 -79.99 -35.28
N SER A 425 9.63 -80.48 -36.48
CA SER A 425 8.62 -80.83 -37.50
C SER A 425 7.56 -81.84 -37.03
N ASN A 426 7.89 -82.70 -36.06
CA ASN A 426 6.98 -83.67 -35.43
C ASN A 426 6.19 -83.11 -34.22
N GLN A 427 6.51 -81.90 -33.75
CA GLN A 427 5.83 -81.19 -32.65
C GLN A 427 4.87 -80.09 -33.14
N ARG A 428 5.01 -79.67 -34.41
CA ARG A 428 4.10 -78.71 -35.07
C ARG A 428 2.70 -79.30 -35.19
N TYR A 429 1.68 -78.46 -35.03
CA TYR A 429 0.28 -78.87 -35.09
C TYR A 429 -0.60 -77.78 -35.67
N THR A 430 -1.79 -78.18 -36.15
CA THR A 430 -2.81 -77.27 -36.66
C THR A 430 -4.03 -77.30 -35.73
N VAL A 431 -4.62 -76.13 -35.48
CA VAL A 431 -5.79 -75.93 -34.62
C VAL A 431 -6.65 -74.81 -35.22
N ASN A 432 -7.96 -75.05 -35.39
CA ASN A 432 -8.90 -74.15 -36.09
C ASN A 432 -8.41 -73.60 -37.45
N GLY A 433 -7.58 -74.37 -38.17
CA GLY A 433 -6.97 -73.98 -39.46
C GLY A 433 -5.59 -73.30 -39.34
N TYR A 434 -5.22 -72.79 -38.17
CA TYR A 434 -3.93 -72.13 -37.94
C TYR A 434 -2.83 -73.13 -37.57
N THR A 435 -1.63 -72.97 -38.16
CA THR A 435 -0.48 -73.87 -37.91
C THR A 435 0.46 -73.27 -36.86
N VAL A 436 0.61 -73.93 -35.71
CA VAL A 436 1.54 -73.54 -34.66
C VAL A 436 2.94 -74.09 -34.97
N ARG A 437 3.93 -73.20 -35.03
CA ARG A 437 5.32 -73.50 -35.45
C ARG A 437 6.40 -73.14 -34.44
N THR A 438 6.06 -72.35 -33.42
CA THR A 438 6.97 -71.77 -32.42
C THR A 438 6.35 -71.89 -31.02
N ASN A 439 7.16 -71.87 -29.97
CA ASN A 439 6.66 -71.79 -28.60
C ASN A 439 6.10 -70.39 -28.30
N GLY A 440 6.72 -69.34 -28.84
CA GLY A 440 6.42 -67.94 -28.48
C GLY A 440 4.97 -67.51 -28.69
N ILE A 441 4.26 -68.03 -29.70
CA ILE A 441 2.83 -67.71 -29.89
C ILE A 441 1.96 -68.22 -28.73
N ALA A 442 2.29 -69.36 -28.14
CA ALA A 442 1.57 -69.86 -26.97
C ALA A 442 1.84 -68.99 -25.74
N THR A 443 3.11 -68.57 -25.53
CA THR A 443 3.51 -67.67 -24.44
C THR A 443 2.77 -66.33 -24.49
N ILE A 444 2.81 -65.61 -25.62
CA ILE A 444 2.16 -64.29 -25.73
C ILE A 444 0.63 -64.41 -25.67
N SER A 445 0.06 -65.51 -26.19
CA SER A 445 -1.38 -65.78 -26.07
C SER A 445 -1.81 -66.01 -24.61
N GLU A 446 -1.06 -66.79 -23.83
CA GLU A 446 -1.27 -66.95 -22.39
C GLU A 446 -1.22 -65.60 -21.69
N ALA A 447 -0.15 -64.83 -21.89
CA ALA A 447 0.02 -63.50 -21.33
C ALA A 447 -1.19 -62.60 -21.65
N ARG A 448 -1.68 -62.63 -22.89
CA ARG A 448 -2.86 -61.85 -23.30
C ARG A 448 -4.13 -62.26 -22.57
N HIS A 449 -4.35 -63.54 -22.28
CA HIS A 449 -5.49 -63.98 -21.46
C HIS A 449 -5.35 -63.56 -19.99
N VAL A 450 -4.12 -63.61 -19.44
CA VAL A 450 -3.83 -63.10 -18.08
C VAL A 450 -4.12 -61.60 -18.00
N MET A 451 -3.64 -60.82 -18.95
CA MET A 451 -3.89 -59.37 -19.05
C MET A 451 -5.38 -59.05 -19.24
N ASN A 452 -6.10 -59.85 -20.02
CA ASN A 452 -7.55 -59.70 -20.20
C ASN A 452 -8.35 -60.06 -18.93
N SER A 453 -7.78 -60.81 -17.98
CA SER A 453 -8.37 -61.04 -16.65
C SER A 453 -8.11 -59.91 -15.63
N GLY A 454 -7.70 -58.72 -16.09
CA GLY A 454 -7.47 -57.54 -15.24
C GLY A 454 -6.13 -57.52 -14.50
N ILE A 455 -5.24 -58.49 -14.75
CA ILE A 455 -3.92 -58.57 -14.14
C ILE A 455 -2.94 -57.68 -14.89
N GLY A 456 -2.20 -56.84 -14.16
CA GLY A 456 -1.06 -56.10 -14.71
C GLY A 456 0.15 -57.02 -14.87
N ILE A 457 0.86 -56.93 -15.99
CA ILE A 457 2.12 -57.62 -16.21
C ILE A 457 3.19 -56.61 -16.64
N TYR A 458 4.28 -56.58 -15.87
CA TYR A 458 5.56 -55.99 -16.26
C TYR A 458 6.50 -57.10 -16.73
N SER A 459 7.32 -56.87 -17.75
CA SER A 459 8.34 -57.83 -18.20
C SER A 459 9.74 -57.20 -18.25
N VAL A 460 10.74 -57.93 -17.74
CA VAL A 460 12.14 -57.52 -17.64
C VAL A 460 13.00 -58.51 -18.41
N GLY A 461 13.58 -58.03 -19.51
CA GLY A 461 14.50 -58.76 -20.37
C GLY A 461 15.93 -58.70 -19.84
N LEU A 462 16.43 -59.81 -19.31
CA LEU A 462 17.74 -59.92 -18.68
C LEU A 462 18.83 -60.25 -19.70
N GLU A 463 19.64 -59.26 -20.07
CA GLU A 463 20.74 -59.40 -21.04
C GLU A 463 20.31 -60.07 -22.38
N VAL A 464 19.09 -59.80 -22.85
CA VAL A 464 18.46 -60.42 -24.07
C VAL A 464 19.31 -60.24 -25.33
N GLY A 465 20.04 -59.12 -25.42
CA GLY A 465 20.89 -58.78 -26.56
C GLY A 465 20.09 -58.67 -27.86
N ASN A 466 20.69 -59.14 -28.96
CA ASN A 466 20.10 -59.03 -30.31
C ASN A 466 19.07 -60.13 -30.64
N ASN A 467 18.55 -60.87 -29.65
CA ASN A 467 17.55 -61.92 -29.87
C ASN A 467 16.16 -61.31 -30.11
N SER A 468 15.80 -61.16 -31.39
CA SER A 468 14.51 -60.60 -31.83
C SER A 468 13.30 -61.49 -31.54
N ASP A 469 13.48 -62.81 -31.36
CA ASP A 469 12.41 -63.71 -30.94
C ASP A 469 12.11 -63.56 -29.44
N ALA A 470 13.16 -63.47 -28.61
CA ALA A 470 13.06 -63.25 -27.18
C ALA A 470 12.51 -61.86 -26.82
N LYS A 471 13.08 -60.80 -27.41
CA LYS A 471 12.61 -59.41 -27.23
C LYS A 471 11.12 -59.29 -27.58
N TYR A 472 10.71 -59.80 -28.74
CA TYR A 472 9.32 -59.79 -29.19
C TYR A 472 8.38 -60.50 -28.20
N VAL A 473 8.77 -61.65 -27.64
CA VAL A 473 7.93 -62.36 -26.66
C VAL A 473 7.73 -61.52 -25.40
N LEU A 474 8.79 -60.93 -24.84
CA LEU A 474 8.68 -60.14 -23.62
C LEU A 474 7.89 -58.84 -23.84
N GLU A 475 8.11 -58.13 -24.95
CA GLU A 475 7.34 -56.94 -25.34
C GLU A 475 5.84 -57.22 -25.50
N ASN A 476 5.47 -58.42 -25.99
CA ASN A 476 4.08 -58.84 -26.19
C ASN A 476 3.50 -59.65 -25.02
N SER A 477 4.25 -59.82 -23.93
CA SER A 477 3.80 -60.51 -22.71
C SER A 477 3.53 -59.54 -21.55
N GLN A 478 3.35 -58.24 -21.83
CA GLN A 478 3.16 -57.19 -20.83
C GLN A 478 2.10 -56.16 -21.26
N ASN A 479 1.49 -55.49 -20.28
CA ASN A 479 0.56 -54.37 -20.46
C ASN A 479 0.85 -53.19 -19.52
N LYS A 480 1.92 -53.27 -18.71
CA LYS A 480 2.36 -52.21 -17.79
C LYS A 480 3.78 -51.69 -18.05
N GLY A 481 4.58 -52.40 -18.85
CA GLY A 481 5.91 -51.96 -19.29
C GLY A 481 6.85 -53.12 -19.64
N TYR A 482 7.74 -52.87 -20.60
CA TYR A 482 8.88 -53.74 -20.92
C TYR A 482 10.20 -53.02 -20.61
N TYR A 483 11.14 -53.75 -20.00
CA TYR A 483 12.37 -53.20 -19.41
C TYR A 483 13.60 -54.01 -19.79
N LEU A 484 14.75 -53.36 -20.04
CA LEU A 484 16.01 -54.03 -20.39
C LEU A 484 16.96 -54.12 -19.19
N GLY A 485 16.87 -55.25 -18.49
CA GLY A 485 17.72 -55.57 -17.34
C GLY A 485 19.20 -55.69 -17.75
N GLY A 486 19.96 -54.61 -17.53
CA GLY A 486 21.37 -54.51 -17.86
C GLY A 486 21.93 -53.09 -17.85
N GLN A 487 21.11 -52.08 -18.15
CA GLN A 487 21.45 -50.65 -18.04
C GLN A 487 20.32 -49.81 -17.43
N ASP A 488 19.05 -50.14 -17.70
CA ASP A 488 17.93 -49.49 -17.03
C ASP A 488 17.86 -49.94 -15.56
N ASP A 489 17.75 -48.99 -14.63
CA ASP A 489 17.58 -49.32 -13.22
C ASP A 489 16.17 -49.85 -12.97
N LEU A 490 16.11 -51.01 -12.32
CA LEU A 490 14.86 -51.68 -11.97
C LEU A 490 14.15 -50.94 -10.83
N SER A 491 14.85 -50.07 -10.09
CA SER A 491 14.25 -49.04 -9.23
C SER A 491 13.14 -48.28 -9.96
N ARG A 492 13.28 -47.95 -11.25
CA ARG A 492 12.29 -47.17 -12.01
C ARG A 492 10.94 -47.88 -12.16
N ILE A 493 10.94 -49.22 -12.26
CA ILE A 493 9.72 -50.04 -12.29
C ILE A 493 9.01 -49.98 -10.92
N PHE A 494 9.81 -49.97 -9.86
CA PHE A 494 9.32 -50.06 -8.48
C PHE A 494 8.87 -48.67 -7.98
N GLU A 495 9.50 -47.61 -8.48
CA GLU A 495 9.07 -46.22 -8.40
C GLU A 495 7.77 -45.98 -9.17
N GLU A 496 7.59 -46.49 -10.40
CA GLU A 496 6.30 -46.41 -11.12
C GLU A 496 5.17 -47.09 -10.33
N ILE A 497 5.43 -48.28 -9.76
CA ILE A 497 4.47 -48.99 -8.91
C ILE A 497 4.17 -48.17 -7.65
N ALA A 498 5.16 -47.60 -6.97
CA ALA A 498 4.95 -46.77 -5.78
C ALA A 498 4.24 -45.44 -6.09
N ALA A 499 4.59 -44.77 -7.18
CA ALA A 499 3.96 -43.53 -7.63
C ALA A 499 2.48 -43.72 -7.94
N SER A 500 2.10 -44.88 -8.49
CA SER A 500 0.69 -45.24 -8.72
C SER A 500 -0.17 -45.41 -7.45
N LEU A 501 0.42 -45.25 -6.25
CA LEU A 501 -0.21 -45.43 -4.94
C LEU A 501 -0.18 -44.16 -4.06
N ASN A 502 0.49 -43.08 -4.49
CA ASN A 502 0.98 -42.03 -3.60
C ASN A 502 0.20 -40.70 -3.61
N TYR A 503 -1.02 -40.67 -4.17
CA TYR A 503 -1.83 -39.45 -4.27
C TYR A 503 -3.24 -39.63 -3.68
N ALA A 504 -3.74 -38.57 -3.05
CA ALA A 504 -5.12 -38.42 -2.58
C ALA A 504 -6.01 -37.73 -3.64
N ALA A 505 -5.41 -36.92 -4.53
CA ALA A 505 -6.05 -36.33 -5.69
C ALA A 505 -5.01 -35.92 -6.75
N THR A 506 -5.44 -35.82 -8.02
CA THR A 506 -4.64 -35.25 -9.13
C THR A 506 -5.46 -34.21 -9.90
N ASP A 507 -4.79 -33.40 -10.75
CA ASP A 507 -5.38 -32.29 -11.51
C ASP A 507 -6.25 -31.35 -10.64
N ALA A 508 -5.77 -31.07 -9.43
CA ALA A 508 -6.45 -30.29 -8.41
C ALA A 508 -6.34 -28.77 -8.69
N VAL A 509 -7.49 -28.12 -8.89
CA VAL A 509 -7.61 -26.68 -9.13
C VAL A 509 -8.70 -26.10 -8.24
N VAL A 510 -8.36 -25.09 -7.43
CA VAL A 510 -9.32 -24.29 -6.67
C VAL A 510 -9.70 -23.07 -7.49
N THR A 511 -10.99 -22.76 -7.56
CA THR A 511 -11.49 -21.44 -7.98
C THR A 511 -12.02 -20.74 -6.75
N ASP A 512 -11.66 -19.46 -6.58
CA ASP A 512 -11.91 -18.72 -5.35
C ASP A 512 -12.26 -17.25 -5.64
N PRO A 513 -13.55 -16.93 -5.87
CA PRO A 513 -14.01 -15.57 -6.09
C PRO A 513 -14.08 -14.77 -4.78
N MET A 514 -13.80 -13.47 -4.85
CA MET A 514 -13.97 -12.55 -3.72
C MET A 514 -15.44 -12.42 -3.30
N GLY A 515 -15.69 -12.09 -2.04
CA GLY A 515 -17.04 -11.81 -1.54
C GLY A 515 -17.50 -10.41 -1.96
N GLU A 516 -18.80 -10.22 -2.20
CA GLU A 516 -19.37 -8.97 -2.78
C GLU A 516 -19.01 -7.68 -2.02
N MET A 517 -18.62 -7.81 -0.74
CA MET A 517 -18.30 -6.75 0.22
C MET A 517 -16.80 -6.66 0.58
N PHE A 518 -15.93 -7.38 -0.13
CA PHE A 518 -14.49 -7.45 0.15
C PHE A 518 -13.65 -7.14 -1.09
N ASN A 519 -12.46 -6.59 -0.86
CA ASN A 519 -11.41 -6.33 -1.83
C ASN A 519 -10.14 -7.12 -1.46
N LEU A 520 -9.40 -7.57 -2.47
CA LEU A 520 -8.02 -8.07 -2.30
C LEU A 520 -7.12 -6.92 -1.84
N VAL A 521 -6.39 -7.11 -0.74
CA VAL A 521 -5.36 -6.15 -0.31
C VAL A 521 -4.14 -6.31 -1.20
N LYS A 522 -3.88 -5.29 -2.04
CA LYS A 522 -2.77 -5.26 -2.99
C LYS A 522 -1.54 -4.57 -2.37
N ASP A 523 -1.01 -5.12 -1.27
CA ASP A 523 0.11 -4.54 -0.50
C ASP A 523 1.47 -5.24 -0.71
N GLY A 524 1.55 -6.29 -1.55
CA GLY A 524 2.81 -6.99 -1.84
C GLY A 524 3.42 -7.77 -0.67
N SER A 525 2.70 -7.96 0.45
CA SER A 525 3.22 -8.55 1.70
C SER A 525 3.97 -9.87 1.54
N TYR A 526 3.58 -10.69 0.58
CA TYR A 526 4.07 -12.06 0.43
C TYR A 526 5.22 -12.09 -0.58
N ASN A 527 6.40 -11.64 -0.16
CA ASN A 527 7.61 -11.57 -0.99
C ASN A 527 7.44 -10.76 -2.30
N GLY A 528 6.68 -9.66 -2.24
CA GLY A 528 6.34 -8.84 -3.41
C GLY A 528 5.06 -9.28 -4.15
N GLN A 529 4.33 -10.26 -3.62
CA GLN A 529 3.04 -10.72 -4.15
C GLN A 529 1.90 -10.45 -3.16
N ASN A 530 0.67 -10.40 -3.67
CA ASN A 530 -0.55 -10.18 -2.87
C ASN A 530 -1.09 -11.48 -2.22
N PHE A 531 -0.40 -12.60 -2.46
CA PHE A 531 -0.72 -13.92 -1.93
C PHE A 531 0.56 -14.75 -1.74
N GLU A 532 0.53 -15.74 -0.85
CA GLU A 532 1.54 -16.81 -0.74
C GLU A 532 0.89 -18.16 -1.05
N THR A 533 1.59 -19.05 -1.73
CA THR A 533 1.23 -20.47 -1.75
C THR A 533 2.44 -21.35 -1.49
N SER A 534 2.22 -22.46 -0.78
CA SER A 534 3.25 -23.47 -0.57
C SER A 534 3.45 -24.40 -1.77
N HIS A 535 2.48 -24.48 -2.70
CA HIS A 535 2.45 -25.50 -3.75
C HIS A 535 1.67 -25.06 -5.00
N GLY A 536 2.13 -25.49 -6.17
CA GLY A 536 1.42 -25.26 -7.44
C GLY A 536 1.61 -23.85 -7.99
N THR A 537 0.64 -23.35 -8.74
CA THR A 537 0.63 -21.98 -9.27
C THR A 537 -0.71 -21.29 -9.04
N VAL A 538 -0.70 -19.98 -8.82
CA VAL A 538 -1.88 -19.16 -8.57
C VAL A 538 -1.95 -18.07 -9.64
N THR A 539 -3.15 -17.78 -10.14
CA THR A 539 -3.45 -16.61 -10.96
C THR A 539 -4.59 -15.83 -10.33
N TRP A 540 -4.64 -14.52 -10.59
CA TRP A 540 -5.70 -13.60 -10.18
C TRP A 540 -6.29 -12.93 -11.42
N ASP A 541 -7.62 -12.86 -11.49
CA ASP A 541 -8.35 -12.14 -12.53
C ASP A 541 -8.99 -10.87 -11.94
N ASP A 542 -8.51 -9.71 -12.37
CA ASP A 542 -9.01 -8.38 -11.95
C ASP A 542 -10.40 -8.03 -12.50
N VAL A 543 -10.94 -8.79 -13.46
CA VAL A 543 -12.28 -8.56 -14.04
C VAL A 543 -13.35 -9.40 -13.35
N THR A 544 -12.97 -10.57 -12.80
CA THR A 544 -13.86 -11.47 -12.06
C THR A 544 -13.54 -11.56 -10.57
N GLU A 545 -12.56 -10.77 -10.10
CA GLU A 545 -12.09 -10.71 -8.70
C GLU A 545 -11.86 -12.11 -8.10
N THR A 546 -11.22 -12.98 -8.89
CA THR A 546 -11.14 -14.42 -8.63
C THR A 546 -9.71 -14.94 -8.66
N PHE A 547 -9.31 -15.67 -7.62
CA PHE A 547 -8.13 -16.52 -7.66
C PHE A 547 -8.43 -17.85 -8.35
N THR A 548 -7.50 -18.32 -9.18
CA THR A 548 -7.45 -19.71 -9.65
C THR A 548 -6.13 -20.31 -9.21
N TRP A 549 -6.17 -21.30 -8.32
CA TRP A 549 -5.01 -21.97 -7.75
C TRP A 549 -4.92 -23.41 -8.28
N ASN A 550 -3.96 -23.64 -9.18
CA ASN A 550 -3.63 -24.94 -9.71
C ASN A 550 -2.65 -25.65 -8.76
N VAL A 551 -3.22 -26.41 -7.82
CA VAL A 551 -2.51 -27.21 -6.80
C VAL A 551 -1.78 -28.41 -7.41
N GLY A 552 -2.30 -28.95 -8.51
CA GLY A 552 -1.72 -30.09 -9.22
C GLY A 552 -2.03 -31.44 -8.56
N ALA A 553 -1.07 -32.04 -7.84
CA ALA A 553 -1.19 -33.38 -7.28
C ALA A 553 -1.01 -33.40 -5.76
N ILE A 554 -2.04 -33.87 -5.05
CA ILE A 554 -2.15 -33.83 -3.58
C ILE A 554 -1.75 -35.18 -3.00
N LYS A 555 -0.86 -35.17 -1.99
CA LYS A 555 -0.30 -36.35 -1.31
C LYS A 555 -0.66 -36.38 0.18
N GLU A 556 -0.56 -37.56 0.79
CA GLU A 556 -0.64 -37.72 2.25
C GLU A 556 0.63 -37.21 2.97
N ASN A 557 0.45 -36.55 4.11
CA ASN A 557 1.48 -35.87 4.92
C ASN A 557 2.09 -34.58 4.32
N GLU A 558 1.60 -34.12 3.16
CA GLU A 558 1.83 -32.76 2.68
C GLU A 558 0.60 -31.89 3.02
N ILE A 559 0.85 -30.63 3.37
CA ILE A 559 -0.18 -29.62 3.64
C ILE A 559 -0.04 -28.55 2.55
N TYR A 560 -1.12 -28.32 1.81
CA TYR A 560 -1.15 -27.37 0.69
C TYR A 560 -1.90 -26.13 1.15
N THR A 561 -1.31 -24.95 0.95
CA THR A 561 -1.85 -23.68 1.47
C THR A 561 -1.86 -22.60 0.41
N LEU A 562 -2.87 -21.73 0.50
CA LEU A 562 -2.95 -20.44 -0.18
C LEU A 562 -3.34 -19.40 0.88
N LYS A 563 -2.53 -18.35 1.03
CA LYS A 563 -2.76 -17.20 1.90
C LYS A 563 -2.93 -15.95 1.06
N TYR A 564 -3.90 -15.10 1.39
CA TYR A 564 -4.01 -13.73 0.87
C TYR A 564 -4.72 -12.85 1.91
N LYS A 565 -4.61 -11.52 1.76
CA LYS A 565 -5.30 -10.57 2.63
C LYS A 565 -6.53 -9.99 1.97
N VAL A 566 -7.62 -9.87 2.72
CA VAL A 566 -8.84 -9.17 2.31
C VAL A 566 -9.13 -8.00 3.23
N THR A 567 -9.71 -6.95 2.67
CA THR A 567 -10.30 -5.83 3.42
C THR A 567 -11.71 -5.57 2.94
N ILE A 568 -12.52 -4.86 3.72
CA ILE A 568 -13.88 -4.50 3.31
C ILE A 568 -13.85 -3.52 2.13
N ASP A 569 -14.77 -3.70 1.18
CA ASP A 569 -15.04 -2.70 0.15
C ASP A 569 -16.00 -1.63 0.67
N TRP A 570 -15.45 -0.43 0.89
CA TRP A 570 -16.17 0.73 1.40
C TRP A 570 -17.13 1.36 0.38
N ASP A 571 -16.90 1.18 -0.93
CA ASP A 571 -17.79 1.71 -1.97
C ASP A 571 -19.15 0.97 -2.02
N LYS A 572 -19.24 -0.21 -1.38
CA LYS A 572 -20.49 -0.98 -1.20
C LYS A 572 -21.37 -0.49 -0.04
N ASN A 573 -20.91 0.50 0.73
CA ASN A 573 -21.58 0.99 1.96
C ASN A 573 -21.87 -0.12 3.01
N PRO A 574 -20.83 -0.80 3.51
CA PRO A 574 -20.93 -1.91 4.46
C PRO A 574 -21.60 -1.50 5.78
N GLN A 575 -22.42 -2.39 6.34
CA GLN A 575 -23.14 -2.14 7.59
C GLN A 575 -22.37 -2.75 8.77
N GLY A 576 -21.98 -1.91 9.74
CA GLY A 576 -21.31 -2.41 10.94
C GLY A 576 -22.24 -3.23 11.84
N ASN A 577 -21.64 -4.19 12.54
CA ASN A 577 -22.28 -5.30 13.26
C ASN A 577 -23.06 -6.27 12.36
N VAL A 578 -22.77 -6.30 11.05
CA VAL A 578 -23.21 -7.34 10.10
C VAL A 578 -22.00 -8.17 9.67
N SER A 579 -22.20 -9.47 9.57
CA SER A 579 -21.21 -10.45 9.09
C SER A 579 -21.40 -10.68 7.60
N TYR A 580 -20.30 -10.70 6.84
CA TYR A 580 -20.29 -10.83 5.39
C TYR A 580 -19.32 -11.94 4.95
N PRO A 581 -19.67 -12.77 3.96
CA PRO A 581 -18.76 -13.80 3.45
C PRO A 581 -17.55 -13.15 2.77
N MET A 582 -16.34 -13.58 3.14
CA MET A 582 -15.09 -13.07 2.56
C MET A 582 -14.90 -13.46 1.10
N ASN A 583 -15.55 -14.54 0.67
CA ASN A 583 -15.44 -15.14 -0.66
C ASN A 583 -16.79 -15.69 -1.13
N GLY A 584 -16.97 -15.81 -2.44
CA GLY A 584 -18.07 -16.58 -3.02
C GLY A 584 -17.80 -18.09 -2.99
N ASP A 585 -18.64 -18.85 -3.72
CA ASP A 585 -18.50 -20.32 -3.83
C ASP A 585 -17.06 -20.70 -4.23
N THR A 586 -16.36 -21.40 -3.31
CA THR A 586 -14.95 -21.77 -3.45
C THR A 586 -14.81 -23.28 -3.71
N PRO A 587 -14.98 -23.79 -4.96
CA PRO A 587 -14.82 -25.21 -5.28
C PRO A 587 -13.35 -25.61 -5.50
N LEU A 588 -12.92 -26.69 -4.86
CA LEU A 588 -11.82 -27.52 -5.35
C LEU A 588 -12.36 -28.52 -6.38
N ASN A 589 -11.93 -28.39 -7.63
CA ASN A 589 -12.13 -29.37 -8.69
C ASN A 589 -10.89 -30.26 -8.82
N TYR A 590 -11.05 -31.57 -8.94
CA TYR A 590 -9.94 -32.53 -8.94
C TYR A 590 -10.33 -33.86 -9.60
N LYS A 591 -9.35 -34.76 -9.78
CA LYS A 591 -9.56 -36.18 -10.06
C LYS A 591 -9.31 -37.01 -8.81
N ASP A 592 -10.25 -37.90 -8.48
CA ASP A 592 -10.11 -38.86 -7.38
C ASP A 592 -8.95 -39.85 -7.64
N PRO A 593 -8.51 -40.65 -6.64
CA PRO A 593 -7.46 -41.65 -6.83
C PRO A 593 -7.78 -42.78 -7.84
N LYS A 594 -8.96 -42.78 -8.45
CA LYS A 594 -9.38 -43.70 -9.52
C LYS A 594 -9.44 -43.01 -10.89
N GLY A 595 -9.17 -41.69 -10.95
CA GLY A 595 -9.17 -40.86 -12.16
C GLY A 595 -10.52 -40.22 -12.51
N ASN A 596 -11.54 -40.35 -11.65
CA ASN A 596 -12.86 -39.74 -11.89
C ASN A 596 -12.83 -38.24 -11.56
N PRO A 597 -13.41 -37.36 -12.38
CA PRO A 597 -13.60 -35.96 -11.99
C PRO A 597 -14.48 -35.86 -10.74
N SER A 598 -14.17 -34.92 -9.86
CA SER A 598 -14.83 -34.69 -8.57
C SER A 598 -14.69 -33.22 -8.17
N THR A 599 -15.66 -32.73 -7.39
CA THR A 599 -15.67 -31.36 -6.86
C THR A 599 -15.99 -31.41 -5.37
N LYS A 600 -15.32 -30.57 -4.57
CA LYS A 600 -15.61 -30.39 -3.16
C LYS A 600 -15.47 -28.91 -2.77
N PRO A 601 -16.49 -28.29 -2.14
CA PRO A 601 -16.39 -26.90 -1.68
C PRO A 601 -15.52 -26.80 -0.42
N PHE A 602 -14.79 -25.68 -0.31
CA PHE A 602 -14.29 -25.20 0.97
C PHE A 602 -15.45 -24.63 1.81
N PRO A 603 -15.30 -24.54 3.16
CA PRO A 603 -16.12 -23.63 3.94
C PRO A 603 -15.83 -22.17 3.52
N ILE A 604 -16.76 -21.25 3.78
CA ILE A 604 -16.57 -19.82 3.55
C ILE A 604 -16.47 -19.12 4.91
N PRO A 605 -15.36 -18.43 5.22
CA PRO A 605 -15.27 -17.59 6.41
C PRO A 605 -16.03 -16.27 6.19
N GLU A 606 -16.53 -15.69 7.28
CA GLU A 606 -17.19 -14.39 7.28
C GLU A 606 -16.41 -13.37 8.12
N GLY A 607 -16.40 -12.12 7.68
CA GLY A 607 -15.85 -10.97 8.42
C GLY A 607 -16.94 -9.97 8.76
N ALA A 608 -16.87 -9.40 9.96
CA ALA A 608 -17.74 -8.33 10.42
C ALA A 608 -16.91 -7.12 10.86
N ILE A 609 -17.37 -5.92 10.53
CA ILE A 609 -16.80 -4.67 11.05
C ILE A 609 -17.66 -4.14 12.20
N GLU A 610 -17.04 -3.53 13.20
CA GLU A 610 -17.77 -2.71 14.18
C GLU A 610 -18.28 -1.42 13.51
N LYS A 611 -19.13 -0.63 14.16
CA LYS A 611 -19.49 0.70 13.67
C LYS A 611 -18.54 1.78 14.19
N GLY A 612 -18.40 2.84 13.41
CA GLY A 612 -17.64 4.01 13.83
C GLY A 612 -18.30 4.71 15.01
N LYS A 613 -17.50 5.35 15.87
CA LYS A 613 -17.97 6.12 17.02
C LYS A 613 -17.20 7.43 17.14
N ILE A 614 -17.88 8.45 17.66
CA ILE A 614 -17.25 9.72 18.02
C ILE A 614 -17.50 9.97 19.50
N ILE A 615 -16.44 10.13 20.30
CA ILE A 615 -16.50 10.60 21.68
C ILE A 615 -16.46 12.12 21.66
N LYS A 616 -17.27 12.78 22.49
CA LYS A 616 -17.10 14.20 22.81
C LYS A 616 -16.76 14.36 24.29
N ILE A 617 -15.76 15.19 24.57
CA ILE A 617 -15.21 15.41 25.91
C ILE A 617 -15.30 16.91 26.22
N GLY A 618 -16.02 17.25 27.28
CA GLY A 618 -16.08 18.60 27.83
C GLY A 618 -15.20 18.72 29.05
N TYR A 619 -14.20 19.61 29.02
CA TYR A 619 -13.17 19.73 30.05
C TYR A 619 -12.93 21.19 30.47
N ARG A 620 -12.35 21.40 31.64
CA ARG A 620 -12.06 22.74 32.18
C ARG A 620 -10.75 23.31 31.65
N VAL A 621 -10.77 24.60 31.32
CA VAL A 621 -9.60 25.40 30.95
C VAL A 621 -9.51 26.70 31.77
N ASN A 622 -8.32 27.29 31.84
CA ASN A 622 -8.11 28.64 32.36
C ASN A 622 -8.48 29.73 31.32
N THR A 623 -8.40 31.00 31.72
CA THR A 623 -8.73 32.16 30.87
C THR A 623 -7.89 32.30 29.60
N ASP A 624 -6.75 31.61 29.52
CA ASP A 624 -5.81 31.65 28.41
C ASP A 624 -5.95 30.39 27.51
N GLY A 625 -6.84 29.46 27.87
CA GLY A 625 -7.21 28.26 27.10
C GLY A 625 -6.48 26.98 27.50
N GLU A 626 -5.64 27.01 28.53
CA GLU A 626 -4.86 25.86 28.99
C GLU A 626 -5.71 24.92 29.85
N PRO A 627 -5.60 23.58 29.71
CA PRO A 627 -6.35 22.62 30.53
C PRO A 627 -5.97 22.74 32.01
N VAL A 628 -6.96 22.62 32.91
CA VAL A 628 -6.73 22.68 34.37
C VAL A 628 -7.41 21.56 35.15
N ASP A 629 -6.81 21.18 36.28
CA ASP A 629 -7.42 20.30 37.29
C ASP A 629 -8.57 20.99 38.04
N SER A 630 -9.26 20.25 38.91
CA SER A 630 -10.37 20.79 39.71
C SER A 630 -9.95 21.87 40.72
N ASN A 631 -8.68 21.90 41.11
CA ASN A 631 -8.10 22.94 41.97
C ASN A 631 -7.77 24.23 41.18
N GLY A 632 -7.70 24.16 39.85
CA GLY A 632 -7.30 25.25 38.95
C GLY A 632 -5.81 25.26 38.57
N ASN A 633 -5.06 24.19 38.83
CA ASN A 633 -3.67 24.03 38.37
C ASN A 633 -3.65 23.65 36.90
N VAL A 634 -2.73 24.22 36.11
CA VAL A 634 -2.51 23.81 34.71
C VAL A 634 -1.94 22.39 34.64
N VAL A 635 -2.49 21.56 33.75
CA VAL A 635 -2.10 20.16 33.51
C VAL A 635 -1.52 19.98 32.09
N SER A 636 -0.96 18.82 31.77
CA SER A 636 -0.23 18.62 30.50
C SER A 636 -1.13 18.33 29.30
N SER A 637 -2.36 17.85 29.53
CA SER A 637 -3.30 17.51 28.46
C SER A 637 -4.76 17.68 28.86
N PRO A 638 -5.70 17.80 27.90
CA PRO A 638 -7.15 17.80 28.15
C PRO A 638 -7.65 16.55 28.89
N ALA A 639 -6.95 15.41 28.84
CA ALA A 639 -7.33 14.18 29.54
C ALA A 639 -7.06 14.26 31.06
N GLU A 640 -6.09 15.08 31.48
CA GLU A 640 -5.75 15.30 32.89
C GLU A 640 -6.60 16.40 33.57
N ALA A 641 -7.42 17.10 32.79
CA ALA A 641 -8.23 18.22 33.26
C ALA A 641 -9.48 17.76 34.04
N GLU A 642 -10.13 18.70 34.74
CA GLU A 642 -11.46 18.48 35.30
C GLU A 642 -12.47 18.23 34.16
N GLN A 643 -12.99 17.01 34.07
CA GLN A 643 -13.99 16.61 33.08
C GLN A 643 -15.41 16.96 33.54
N PHE A 644 -16.18 17.60 32.67
CA PHE A 644 -17.61 17.83 32.83
C PHE A 644 -18.46 16.71 32.21
N TYR A 645 -18.01 16.16 31.08
CA TYR A 645 -18.63 15.01 30.43
C TYR A 645 -17.67 14.29 29.48
N GLU A 646 -17.82 12.99 29.37
CA GLU A 646 -17.23 12.13 28.35
C GLU A 646 -18.36 11.20 27.87
N GLU A 647 -18.84 11.38 26.63
CA GLU A 647 -19.93 10.58 26.09
C GLU A 647 -19.83 10.41 24.57
N PHE A 648 -20.43 9.34 24.04
CA PHE A 648 -20.57 9.14 22.60
C PHE A 648 -21.58 10.13 22.00
N HIS A 649 -21.21 10.76 20.89
CA HIS A 649 -22.13 11.49 20.03
C HIS A 649 -23.20 10.53 19.46
N LYS A 650 -24.44 11.02 19.29
CA LYS A 650 -25.59 10.21 18.88
C LYS A 650 -26.35 10.85 17.72
N GLU A 651 -26.30 10.22 16.55
CA GLU A 651 -27.11 10.62 15.41
C GLU A 651 -28.41 9.82 15.40
N ASN A 652 -29.56 10.50 15.32
CA ASN A 652 -30.91 9.90 15.47
C ASN A 652 -31.08 8.98 16.70
N GLY A 653 -30.32 9.24 17.77
CA GLY A 653 -30.33 8.46 19.02
C GLY A 653 -29.38 7.25 19.05
N SER A 654 -28.59 7.00 17.99
CA SER A 654 -27.63 5.91 17.93
C SER A 654 -26.18 6.39 18.09
N GLU A 655 -25.42 5.74 18.96
CA GLU A 655 -23.96 5.92 19.18
C GLU A 655 -23.11 5.21 18.10
N ASP A 656 -23.74 4.74 17.04
CA ASP A 656 -23.34 3.58 16.26
C ASP A 656 -23.37 3.99 14.78
N LEU A 657 -22.30 4.68 14.36
CA LEU A 657 -22.28 5.58 13.21
C LEU A 657 -21.76 4.90 11.93
N LEU A 658 -22.10 5.50 10.78
CA LEU A 658 -21.67 5.04 9.45
C LEU A 658 -20.35 5.69 9.06
N PHE A 659 -19.55 4.96 8.29
CA PHE A 659 -18.33 5.49 7.68
C PHE A 659 -18.63 6.33 6.45
N ASN A 660 -17.68 7.21 6.11
CA ASN A 660 -17.74 8.16 4.98
C ASN A 660 -18.91 9.17 5.06
N ALA A 661 -19.54 9.28 6.23
CA ALA A 661 -20.51 10.32 6.57
C ALA A 661 -19.87 11.43 7.42
N THR A 662 -20.48 12.62 7.40
CA THR A 662 -20.08 13.77 8.23
C THR A 662 -21.10 13.98 9.35
N TYR A 663 -20.63 14.09 10.58
CA TYR A 663 -21.44 14.23 11.80
C TYR A 663 -21.19 15.58 12.46
N SER A 664 -22.26 16.32 12.78
CA SER A 664 -22.16 17.65 13.39
C SER A 664 -22.24 17.53 14.91
N VAL A 665 -21.08 17.57 15.56
CA VAL A 665 -20.92 17.29 16.99
C VAL A 665 -21.07 18.58 17.80
N THR A 666 -22.15 18.69 18.55
CA THR A 666 -22.40 19.84 19.45
C THR A 666 -21.84 19.59 20.86
N ALA A 667 -21.28 20.66 21.44
CA ALA A 667 -20.92 20.71 22.85
C ALA A 667 -22.17 20.74 23.74
N ASN A 668 -22.09 20.20 24.97
CA ASN A 668 -23.17 20.30 25.95
C ASN A 668 -23.13 21.64 26.70
N ASP A 669 -24.28 22.11 27.19
CA ASP A 669 -24.32 23.23 28.14
C ASP A 669 -23.81 22.79 29.52
N VAL A 670 -22.82 23.51 30.07
CA VAL A 670 -22.24 23.24 31.39
C VAL A 670 -22.60 24.40 32.33
N PRO A 671 -23.41 24.19 33.40
CA PRO A 671 -23.80 25.26 34.32
C PRO A 671 -22.60 25.98 34.95
N ASP A 672 -22.71 27.30 35.11
CA ASP A 672 -21.67 28.22 35.61
C ASP A 672 -20.36 28.28 34.78
N TYR A 673 -20.24 27.53 33.68
CA TYR A 673 -19.10 27.54 32.77
C TYR A 673 -19.49 28.04 31.36
N THR A 674 -18.52 28.59 30.63
CA THR A 674 -18.67 29.15 29.27
C THR A 674 -17.68 28.47 28.33
N LEU A 675 -18.14 27.96 27.19
CA LEU A 675 -17.28 27.36 26.16
C LEU A 675 -16.33 28.41 25.56
N THR A 676 -15.05 28.06 25.41
CA THR A 676 -14.00 28.97 24.88
C THR A 676 -13.01 28.29 23.93
N VAL A 677 -12.87 26.96 23.98
CA VAL A 677 -11.98 26.16 23.14
C VAL A 677 -12.80 25.06 22.45
N GLY A 678 -12.55 24.83 21.16
CA GLY A 678 -13.33 23.93 20.30
C GLY A 678 -14.39 24.69 19.48
N GLU A 679 -14.60 24.28 18.22
CA GLU A 679 -15.64 24.84 17.35
C GLU A 679 -16.99 24.16 17.65
N ASN A 680 -18.08 24.93 17.80
CA ASN A 680 -19.38 24.36 18.16
C ASN A 680 -20.48 24.80 17.17
N PRO A 681 -21.03 23.87 16.36
CA PRO A 681 -20.64 22.46 16.24
C PRO A 681 -19.24 22.24 15.64
N THR A 682 -18.65 21.08 15.91
CA THR A 682 -17.50 20.54 15.14
C THR A 682 -18.04 19.52 14.14
N ASP A 683 -17.79 19.71 12.84
CA ASP A 683 -18.15 18.72 11.83
C ASP A 683 -17.02 17.67 11.66
N ILE A 684 -17.36 16.39 11.88
CA ILE A 684 -16.42 15.26 11.83
C ILE A 684 -16.77 14.32 10.69
N ALA A 685 -15.86 14.17 9.72
CA ALA A 685 -15.93 13.13 8.70
C ALA A 685 -15.39 11.80 9.27
N LEU A 686 -16.30 10.86 9.54
CA LEU A 686 -15.96 9.59 10.19
C LEU A 686 -15.45 8.57 9.17
N LYS A 687 -14.17 8.22 9.26
CA LYS A 687 -13.50 7.36 8.27
C LYS A 687 -13.19 5.95 8.79
N PRO A 688 -13.10 4.93 7.92
CA PRO A 688 -12.75 3.57 8.33
C PRO A 688 -11.39 3.45 9.02
N GLU A 689 -10.39 4.25 8.62
CA GLU A 689 -9.04 4.19 9.22
C GLU A 689 -8.98 4.82 10.62
N GLN A 690 -10.05 5.51 11.03
CA GLN A 690 -10.20 6.14 12.34
C GLN A 690 -11.60 5.80 12.89
N PRO A 691 -11.84 4.53 13.27
CA PRO A 691 -13.15 4.04 13.70
C PRO A 691 -13.61 4.64 15.04
N LEU A 692 -12.67 5.20 15.81
CA LEU A 692 -12.95 6.02 16.98
C LEU A 692 -12.29 7.38 16.79
N GLN A 693 -13.07 8.46 16.89
CA GLN A 693 -12.56 9.84 16.89
C GLN A 693 -13.03 10.59 18.14
N THR A 694 -12.30 11.63 18.53
CA THR A 694 -12.55 12.40 19.76
C THR A 694 -12.65 13.89 19.47
N VAL A 695 -13.73 14.52 19.92
CA VAL A 695 -13.97 15.98 19.86
C VAL A 695 -13.78 16.58 21.26
N LEU A 696 -13.08 17.70 21.35
CA LEU A 696 -12.67 18.33 22.61
C LEU A 696 -13.29 19.73 22.76
N PHE A 697 -13.94 19.98 23.90
CA PHE A 697 -14.62 21.23 24.23
C PHE A 697 -14.11 21.79 25.57
N GLY A 698 -13.40 22.92 25.54
CA GLY A 698 -12.80 23.53 26.73
C GLY A 698 -13.60 24.72 27.26
N TYR A 699 -13.97 24.69 28.55
CA TYR A 699 -14.81 25.69 29.19
C TYR A 699 -14.08 26.46 30.30
N VAL A 700 -14.25 27.78 30.34
CA VAL A 700 -13.79 28.68 31.42
C VAL A 700 -14.94 28.93 32.40
N LYS A 701 -14.63 29.07 33.69
CA LYS A 701 -15.64 29.41 34.70
C LYS A 701 -16.16 30.82 34.47
N THR A 702 -17.48 30.99 34.45
CA THR A 702 -18.11 32.24 33.96
C THR A 702 -17.83 33.44 34.88
N GLU A 703 -17.51 33.22 36.15
CA GLU A 703 -17.06 34.29 37.07
C GLU A 703 -15.60 34.73 36.86
N ASP A 704 -14.75 33.87 36.28
CA ASP A 704 -13.36 34.21 35.95
C ASP A 704 -13.26 35.05 34.66
N LEU A 705 -14.32 35.10 33.86
CA LEU A 705 -14.51 35.99 32.70
C LEU A 705 -14.84 37.43 33.15
N VAL A 706 -14.01 37.97 34.04
CA VAL A 706 -14.03 39.38 34.46
C VAL A 706 -13.80 40.29 33.24
N ALA A 707 -14.28 41.52 33.29
CA ALA A 707 -13.99 42.48 32.23
C ALA A 707 -12.51 42.89 32.22
N GLY A 708 -11.88 42.85 31.04
CA GLY A 708 -10.53 43.34 30.79
C GLY A 708 -10.55 44.76 30.22
N ASP A 709 -9.58 45.58 30.63
CA ASP A 709 -9.41 46.95 30.15
C ASP A 709 -8.22 47.08 29.19
N VAL A 710 -8.45 47.76 28.06
CA VAL A 710 -7.45 48.13 27.06
C VAL A 710 -7.37 49.66 27.01
N THR A 711 -6.20 50.23 27.29
CA THR A 711 -5.98 51.68 27.23
C THR A 711 -5.21 52.05 25.95
N ALA A 712 -5.81 52.84 25.07
CA ALA A 712 -5.12 53.49 23.96
C ALA A 712 -4.51 54.82 24.44
N ARG A 713 -3.18 54.90 24.45
CA ARG A 713 -2.41 56.11 24.83
C ARG A 713 -1.85 56.80 23.59
N TYR A 714 -1.74 58.13 23.65
CA TYR A 714 -1.32 58.98 22.53
C TYR A 714 -0.15 59.87 22.97
N ILE A 715 1.07 59.53 22.56
CA ILE A 715 2.32 60.15 23.06
C ILE A 715 3.19 60.75 21.95
N ASP A 716 4.06 61.71 22.30
CA ASP A 716 5.16 62.14 21.43
C ASP A 716 6.36 61.17 21.46
N GLU A 717 7.34 61.38 20.57
CA GLU A 717 8.62 60.66 20.53
C GLU A 717 9.43 60.72 21.85
N ASN A 718 9.06 61.56 22.82
CA ASN A 718 9.70 61.70 24.13
C ASN A 718 8.88 61.06 25.28
N GLY A 719 7.73 60.46 24.99
CA GLY A 719 6.84 59.84 26.00
C GLY A 719 5.80 60.77 26.63
N ASN A 720 5.70 62.04 26.22
CA ASN A 720 4.72 63.00 26.73
C ASN A 720 3.32 62.67 26.17
N GLU A 721 2.28 62.67 27.00
CA GLU A 721 0.90 62.48 26.53
C GLU A 721 0.37 63.74 25.85
N ILE A 722 0.01 63.63 24.56
CA ILE A 722 -0.38 64.75 23.69
C ILE A 722 -1.87 64.78 23.34
N ALA A 723 -2.59 63.68 23.58
CA ALA A 723 -4.05 63.63 23.51
C ALA A 723 -4.58 62.65 24.56
N GLN A 724 -5.79 62.90 25.06
CA GLN A 724 -6.40 62.09 26.12
C GLN A 724 -6.47 60.60 25.73
N SER A 725 -5.88 59.76 26.57
CA SER A 725 -5.97 58.30 26.48
C SER A 725 -7.41 57.79 26.58
N GLU A 726 -7.72 56.71 25.88
CA GLU A 726 -9.07 56.10 25.82
C GLU A 726 -9.05 54.70 26.41
N VAL A 727 -10.02 54.40 27.28
CA VAL A 727 -10.20 53.08 27.88
C VAL A 727 -11.34 52.36 27.19
N PHE A 728 -11.09 51.13 26.77
CA PHE A 728 -12.05 50.18 26.21
C PHE A 728 -12.17 49.01 27.19
N THR A 729 -13.40 48.58 27.48
CA THR A 729 -13.71 47.51 28.43
C THR A 729 -14.52 46.44 27.72
N GLY A 730 -14.14 45.17 27.84
CA GLY A 730 -14.83 44.01 27.24
C GLY A 730 -14.58 42.73 28.03
N LYS A 731 -15.21 41.61 27.69
CA LYS A 731 -14.93 40.34 28.40
C LYS A 731 -13.58 39.79 27.95
N VAL A 732 -12.87 39.11 28.84
CA VAL A 732 -11.68 38.33 28.44
C VAL A 732 -12.04 37.40 27.28
N GLY A 733 -11.23 37.46 26.22
CA GLY A 733 -11.47 36.71 24.98
C GLY A 733 -12.23 37.45 23.87
N ASP A 734 -13.00 38.51 24.17
CA ASP A 734 -13.64 39.38 23.16
C ASP A 734 -12.56 40.13 22.34
N THR A 735 -12.86 40.44 21.08
CA THR A 735 -11.95 41.21 20.20
C THR A 735 -12.12 42.72 20.39
N TYR A 736 -11.01 43.45 20.57
CA TYR A 736 -10.98 44.91 20.55
C TYR A 736 -10.35 45.47 19.27
N THR A 737 -10.60 46.76 19.02
CA THR A 737 -9.96 47.54 17.95
C THR A 737 -9.85 48.99 18.39
N THR A 738 -8.62 49.47 18.56
CA THR A 738 -8.29 50.87 18.85
C THR A 738 -7.90 51.59 17.55
N LYS A 739 -7.80 52.92 17.57
CA LYS A 739 -7.49 53.74 16.37
C LYS A 739 -6.54 54.87 16.70
N GLN A 740 -5.67 55.21 15.75
CA GLN A 740 -4.91 56.47 15.80
C GLN A 740 -5.86 57.68 15.74
N LYS A 741 -5.44 58.79 16.33
CA LYS A 741 -6.14 60.08 16.27
C LYS A 741 -5.44 60.99 15.27
N ASP A 742 -6.19 61.91 14.65
CA ASP A 742 -5.58 63.09 14.04
C ASP A 742 -5.35 64.11 15.17
N ILE A 743 -4.09 64.48 15.40
CA ILE A 743 -3.67 65.33 16.52
C ILE A 743 -3.05 66.60 15.95
N GLN A 744 -3.66 67.75 16.24
CA GLN A 744 -3.28 69.03 15.64
C GLN A 744 -1.81 69.38 15.96
N GLY A 745 -1.03 69.66 14.92
CA GLY A 745 0.42 69.89 15.01
C GLY A 745 1.28 68.62 15.04
N TYR A 746 0.72 67.41 15.08
CA TYR A 746 1.49 66.17 15.13
C TYR A 746 1.26 65.28 13.89
N GLU A 747 2.23 64.44 13.55
CA GLU A 747 2.13 63.35 12.58
C GLU A 747 2.24 62.00 13.29
N PHE A 748 1.44 61.02 12.88
CA PHE A 748 1.53 59.66 13.40
C PHE A 748 2.78 58.96 12.86
N VAL A 749 3.51 58.26 13.74
CA VAL A 749 4.76 57.54 13.39
C VAL A 749 4.52 56.03 13.38
N LYS A 750 4.20 55.43 14.54
CA LYS A 750 3.93 53.99 14.68
C LYS A 750 3.05 53.68 15.90
N VAL A 751 2.46 52.49 15.92
CA VAL A 751 2.08 51.84 17.18
C VAL A 751 3.35 51.28 17.80
N ASP A 752 3.49 51.35 19.12
CA ASP A 752 4.66 50.83 19.80
C ASP A 752 4.70 49.30 19.82
N GLU A 753 5.91 48.75 19.71
CA GLU A 753 6.17 47.31 19.57
C GLU A 753 6.30 46.62 20.94
N ASP A 754 6.71 47.36 21.97
CA ASP A 754 6.68 46.93 23.37
C ASP A 754 5.26 47.04 23.99
N GLY A 755 4.29 47.54 23.22
CA GLY A 755 2.89 47.71 23.62
C GLY A 755 1.96 46.59 23.14
N ALA A 756 0.68 46.70 23.51
CA ALA A 756 -0.37 45.86 22.93
C ALA A 756 -0.69 46.30 21.47
N PRO A 757 -1.01 45.37 20.55
CA PRO A 757 -1.35 45.69 19.18
C PRO A 757 -2.67 46.46 19.08
N ALA A 758 -2.88 47.25 18.02
CA ALA A 758 -4.12 48.02 17.82
C ALA A 758 -5.40 47.15 17.67
N THR A 759 -5.24 45.86 17.39
CA THR A 759 -6.32 44.86 17.34
C THR A 759 -5.86 43.60 18.06
N GLY A 760 -6.67 43.09 18.98
CA GLY A 760 -6.34 41.90 19.77
C GLY A 760 -7.54 41.40 20.57
N LYS A 761 -7.30 40.44 21.46
CA LYS A 761 -8.29 39.98 22.45
C LYS A 761 -8.05 40.62 23.81
N PHE A 762 -9.13 40.97 24.51
CA PHE A 762 -9.07 41.45 25.89
C PHE A 762 -8.46 40.38 26.80
N LYS A 763 -7.54 40.80 27.69
CA LYS A 763 -6.92 39.97 28.74
C LYS A 763 -7.33 40.44 30.14
N LYS A 764 -7.09 39.59 31.14
CA LYS A 764 -7.32 39.87 32.56
C LYS A 764 -6.38 40.95 33.10
N ASP A 765 -5.13 40.94 32.64
CA ASP A 765 -4.15 42.00 32.92
C ASP A 765 -4.40 43.23 32.02
N PRO A 766 -4.32 44.46 32.56
CA PRO A 766 -4.56 45.68 31.79
C PRO A 766 -3.63 45.84 30.58
N GLN A 767 -4.20 45.93 29.39
CA GLN A 767 -3.46 46.09 28.13
C GLN A 767 -3.29 47.57 27.78
N THR A 768 -2.14 47.95 27.22
CA THR A 768 -1.88 49.34 26.78
C THR A 768 -1.43 49.37 25.32
N VAL A 769 -2.24 49.94 24.44
CA VAL A 769 -1.85 50.25 23.04
C VAL A 769 -1.25 51.65 23.03
N ILE A 770 -0.04 51.82 22.52
CA ILE A 770 0.66 53.11 22.52
C ILE A 770 0.79 53.59 21.07
N TYR A 771 0.19 54.75 20.76
CA TYR A 771 0.35 55.43 19.48
C TYR A 771 1.41 56.55 19.64
N ILE A 772 2.50 56.43 18.89
CA ILE A 772 3.62 57.39 18.90
C ILE A 772 3.46 58.39 17.76
N TYR A 773 3.65 59.67 18.07
CA TYR A 773 3.55 60.79 17.14
C TYR A 773 4.79 61.68 17.20
N LYS A 774 5.05 62.35 16.09
CA LYS A 774 6.13 63.33 15.93
C LYS A 774 5.57 64.73 15.78
N LYS A 775 6.27 65.72 16.32
CA LYS A 775 5.85 67.13 16.26
C LYS A 775 6.18 67.74 14.90
N LYS A 776 5.17 68.29 14.20
CA LYS A 776 5.36 68.99 12.93
C LYS A 776 6.01 70.36 13.17
N LEU A 777 7.10 70.63 12.46
CA LEU A 777 7.71 71.95 12.39
C LEU A 777 6.97 72.83 11.38
N GLY A 778 7.17 74.15 11.48
CA GLY A 778 6.59 75.15 10.61
C GLY A 778 7.58 75.84 9.67
N SER A 779 7.08 76.80 8.91
CA SER A 779 7.85 77.68 8.04
C SER A 779 7.28 79.11 8.01
N LEU A 780 8.15 80.07 7.73
CA LEU A 780 7.79 81.45 7.41
C LEU A 780 8.23 81.76 5.98
N THR A 781 7.28 81.99 5.09
CA THR A 781 7.52 82.58 3.76
C THR A 781 7.35 84.10 3.86
N VAL A 782 8.36 84.85 3.44
CA VAL A 782 8.31 86.31 3.36
C VAL A 782 8.27 86.73 1.90
N ILE A 783 7.33 87.62 1.55
CA ILE A 783 7.22 88.22 0.22
C ILE A 783 7.50 89.72 0.34
N LYS A 784 8.58 90.19 -0.28
CA LYS A 784 8.99 91.58 -0.29
C LYS A 784 8.41 92.31 -1.49
N VAL A 785 7.69 93.41 -1.25
CA VAL A 785 7.09 94.25 -2.29
C VAL A 785 7.36 95.75 -2.11
N ASP A 786 7.08 96.54 -3.14
CA ASP A 786 6.92 97.99 -3.06
C ASP A 786 5.46 98.44 -2.83
N GLU A 787 5.27 99.76 -2.69
CA GLU A 787 3.99 100.48 -2.53
C GLU A 787 2.95 100.22 -3.65
N LYS A 788 3.27 99.39 -4.65
CA LYS A 788 2.38 98.99 -5.76
C LYS A 788 2.23 97.48 -5.89
N GLY A 789 2.79 96.71 -4.94
CA GLY A 789 2.78 95.24 -4.95
C GLY A 789 3.80 94.61 -5.90
N ALA A 790 4.75 95.37 -6.46
CA ALA A 790 5.80 94.79 -7.30
C ALA A 790 6.88 94.12 -6.43
N PRO A 791 7.33 92.90 -6.77
CA PRO A 791 8.30 92.15 -5.95
C PRO A 791 9.68 92.82 -5.93
N LEU A 792 10.39 92.72 -4.80
CA LEU A 792 11.69 93.34 -4.59
C LEU A 792 12.76 92.33 -4.13
N ALA A 793 13.71 92.05 -5.03
CA ALA A 793 14.91 91.31 -4.71
C ALA A 793 15.89 92.12 -3.83
N GLY A 794 16.77 91.43 -3.11
CA GLY A 794 17.91 92.05 -2.43
C GLY A 794 17.62 92.68 -1.07
N ALA A 795 16.40 92.59 -0.53
CA ALA A 795 16.15 92.77 0.90
C ALA A 795 16.79 91.61 1.67
N GLU A 796 17.48 91.91 2.76
CA GLU A 796 18.06 90.93 3.68
C GLU A 796 17.24 90.91 4.96
N PHE A 797 16.87 89.72 5.40
CA PHE A 797 16.05 89.48 6.56
C PHE A 797 16.74 88.55 7.55
N GLU A 798 16.71 88.94 8.81
CA GLU A 798 17.10 88.11 9.94
C GLU A 798 15.84 87.74 10.73
N LEU A 799 15.59 86.44 10.92
CA LEU A 799 14.55 85.97 11.84
C LEU A 799 15.15 85.86 13.24
N ARG A 800 14.45 86.36 14.26
CA ARG A 800 14.82 86.23 15.67
C ARG A 800 13.72 85.56 16.48
N ASP A 801 14.07 84.93 17.58
CA ASP A 801 13.10 84.31 18.49
C ASP A 801 12.52 85.31 19.50
N LYS A 802 11.73 84.80 20.46
CA LYS A 802 11.17 85.57 21.59
C LYS A 802 12.22 86.19 22.52
N ASN A 803 13.41 85.59 22.63
CA ASN A 803 14.51 86.06 23.48
C ASN A 803 15.30 87.17 22.76
N GLY A 804 15.28 87.18 21.43
CA GLY A 804 15.98 88.13 20.56
C GLY A 804 17.19 87.54 19.85
N ASP A 805 17.40 86.22 19.97
CA ASP A 805 18.51 85.48 19.36
C ASP A 805 18.18 85.11 17.90
N SER A 806 19.20 85.08 17.04
CA SER A 806 19.05 84.83 15.60
C SER A 806 18.69 83.36 15.32
N VAL A 807 17.62 83.15 14.53
CA VAL A 807 17.07 81.83 14.18
C VAL A 807 17.55 81.46 12.79
N GLY A 808 18.66 80.72 12.74
CA GLY A 808 19.39 80.44 11.50
C GLY A 808 20.23 81.64 11.05
N THR A 809 20.58 81.66 9.77
CA THR A 809 21.31 82.77 9.14
C THR A 809 20.35 83.78 8.52
N ALA A 810 20.75 85.06 8.49
CA ALA A 810 20.05 86.05 7.68
C ALA A 810 20.02 85.62 6.21
N GLN A 811 18.86 85.78 5.56
CA GLN A 811 18.64 85.37 4.18
C GLN A 811 18.25 86.57 3.31
N THR A 812 18.61 86.52 2.02
CA THR A 812 18.30 87.58 1.05
C THR A 812 17.17 87.14 0.11
N THR A 813 16.26 88.06 -0.19
CA THR A 813 15.14 87.86 -1.11
C THR A 813 15.58 87.70 -2.56
N ASP A 814 14.99 86.71 -3.24
CA ASP A 814 15.28 86.33 -4.62
C ASP A 814 14.69 87.27 -5.68
N GLU A 815 14.85 86.94 -6.97
CA GLU A 815 14.29 87.72 -8.09
C GLU A 815 12.75 87.81 -8.09
N THR A 816 12.06 86.94 -7.35
CA THR A 816 10.61 86.97 -7.13
C THR A 816 10.21 87.74 -5.86
N GLY A 817 11.19 88.31 -5.15
CA GLY A 817 11.02 88.99 -3.87
C GLY A 817 10.76 88.04 -2.69
N LYS A 818 10.97 86.74 -2.85
CA LYS A 818 10.66 85.73 -1.82
C LYS A 818 11.89 85.28 -1.03
N VAL A 819 11.65 84.87 0.21
CA VAL A 819 12.62 84.18 1.08
C VAL A 819 11.87 83.29 2.08
N ILE A 820 12.44 82.14 2.47
CA ILE A 820 11.75 81.13 3.28
C ILE A 820 12.64 80.67 4.45
N PHE A 821 12.08 80.72 5.66
CA PHE A 821 12.67 80.14 6.87
C PHE A 821 11.92 78.85 7.20
N GLU A 822 12.58 77.70 7.04
CA GLU A 822 12.01 76.36 7.28
C GLU A 822 12.40 75.79 8.64
N ASN A 823 11.78 74.67 9.03
CA ASN A 823 12.08 73.92 10.26
C ASN A 823 11.94 74.75 11.55
N LEU A 824 10.98 75.68 11.55
CA LEU A 824 10.69 76.53 12.70
C LEU A 824 9.90 75.75 13.76
N ASP A 825 10.29 75.95 15.02
CA ASP A 825 9.54 75.45 16.16
C ASP A 825 8.25 76.29 16.37
N TRP A 826 7.36 75.87 17.26
CA TRP A 826 6.17 76.66 17.60
C TRP A 826 6.54 77.78 18.55
N GLY A 827 6.26 79.02 18.18
CA GLY A 827 6.73 80.17 18.94
C GLY A 827 6.38 81.51 18.32
N GLU A 828 6.76 82.55 19.05
CA GLU A 828 6.72 83.93 18.60
C GLU A 828 8.12 84.34 18.14
N TYR A 829 8.19 84.89 16.94
CA TYR A 829 9.39 85.26 16.22
C TYR A 829 9.31 86.73 15.79
N LYS A 830 10.45 87.33 15.47
CA LYS A 830 10.57 88.70 14.98
C LYS A 830 11.37 88.72 13.70
N LEU A 831 10.71 89.06 12.61
CA LEU A 831 11.36 89.29 11.33
C LEU A 831 11.95 90.70 11.31
N VAL A 832 13.27 90.80 11.12
CA VAL A 832 14.01 92.06 11.07
C VAL A 832 14.56 92.25 9.66
N GLU A 833 14.21 93.33 8.97
CA GLU A 833 14.93 93.71 7.74
C GLU A 833 16.28 94.31 8.16
N THR A 834 17.38 93.64 7.84
CA THR A 834 18.75 94.10 8.13
C THR A 834 19.29 95.02 7.03
N LYS A 835 18.80 94.83 5.79
CA LYS A 835 19.19 95.58 4.60
C LYS A 835 18.00 95.73 3.65
N ALA A 836 17.75 96.93 3.18
CA ALA A 836 16.69 97.21 2.21
C ALA A 836 17.14 96.88 0.77
N PRO A 837 16.21 96.60 -0.16
CA PRO A 837 16.46 96.61 -1.59
C PRO A 837 17.03 97.96 -2.06
N GLU A 838 17.81 97.95 -3.15
CA GLU A 838 18.44 99.16 -3.67
C GLU A 838 17.39 100.21 -4.09
N GLY A 839 17.52 101.44 -3.57
CA GLY A 839 16.57 102.53 -3.79
C GLY A 839 15.37 102.58 -2.83
N TYR A 840 15.31 101.69 -1.82
CA TYR A 840 14.21 101.60 -0.86
C TYR A 840 14.63 101.93 0.59
N ARG A 841 13.66 102.35 1.40
CA ARG A 841 13.86 102.70 2.81
C ARG A 841 13.78 101.46 3.70
N LEU A 842 14.79 101.25 4.54
CA LEU A 842 14.86 100.17 5.52
C LEU A 842 13.73 100.23 6.56
N LEU A 843 13.07 99.11 6.79
CA LEU A 843 12.02 98.94 7.79
C LEU A 843 12.59 98.96 9.21
N ARG A 844 12.51 100.12 9.89
CA ARG A 844 13.09 100.34 11.23
C ARG A 844 12.39 99.63 12.40
N LYS A 845 11.36 98.81 12.14
CA LYS A 845 10.62 98.06 13.15
C LYS A 845 10.58 96.59 12.74
N PRO A 846 10.97 95.65 13.63
CA PRO A 846 10.69 94.24 13.41
C PRO A 846 9.18 93.99 13.25
N ILE A 847 8.85 92.93 12.52
CA ILE A 847 7.47 92.43 12.40
C ILE A 847 7.35 91.18 13.27
N ASP A 848 6.37 91.17 14.17
CA ASP A 848 6.07 90.00 15.00
C ASP A 848 5.37 88.91 14.15
N VAL A 849 5.86 87.67 14.25
CA VAL A 849 5.39 86.48 13.53
C VAL A 849 5.09 85.39 14.56
N LYS A 850 4.10 84.52 14.30
CA LYS A 850 3.74 83.44 15.22
C LYS A 850 3.46 82.13 14.50
N ILE A 851 4.30 81.12 14.75
CA ILE A 851 4.14 79.75 14.24
C ILE A 851 3.36 78.94 15.28
N THR A 852 2.30 78.23 14.87
CA THR A 852 1.45 77.46 15.79
C THR A 852 1.08 76.10 15.22
N ALA A 853 0.61 75.17 16.07
CA ALA A 853 0.04 73.89 15.64
C ALA A 853 -1.14 74.01 14.66
N ASN A 854 -1.78 75.19 14.60
CA ASN A 854 -2.93 75.49 13.75
C ASN A 854 -2.51 76.15 12.42
N GLU A 855 -1.36 76.83 12.43
CA GLU A 855 -0.82 77.63 11.34
C GLU A 855 0.69 77.43 11.32
N LEU A 856 1.10 76.30 10.71
CA LEU A 856 2.49 75.89 10.62
C LEU A 856 3.24 76.66 9.52
N ASN A 857 2.57 76.98 8.41
CA ASN A 857 3.16 77.70 7.27
C ASN A 857 2.56 79.10 7.19
N VAL A 858 3.30 80.10 7.67
CA VAL A 858 2.88 81.51 7.66
C VAL A 858 3.44 82.21 6.42
N GLU A 859 2.59 82.91 5.66
CA GLU A 859 3.04 83.80 4.58
C GLU A 859 2.86 85.27 4.99
N LEU A 860 3.95 86.05 4.93
CA LEU A 860 3.99 87.45 5.35
C LEU A 860 4.42 88.35 4.19
N ASN A 861 3.56 89.30 3.82
CA ASN A 861 3.89 90.33 2.84
C ASN A 861 4.52 91.55 3.55
N VAL A 862 5.67 92.02 3.04
CA VAL A 862 6.46 93.11 3.65
C VAL A 862 6.74 94.19 2.61
N GLU A 863 6.19 95.39 2.81
CA GLU A 863 6.26 96.53 1.89
C GLU A 863 7.40 97.50 2.26
N ASN A 864 8.13 98.06 1.28
CA ASN A 864 9.04 99.20 1.50
C ASN A 864 8.72 100.39 0.58
N SER A 865 8.79 101.59 1.15
CA SER A 865 8.76 102.86 0.41
C SER A 865 10.06 103.16 -0.34
N LYS A 866 9.94 103.81 -1.50
CA LYS A 866 11.09 104.30 -2.28
C LYS A 866 11.79 105.50 -1.62
N ILE A 867 13.09 105.68 -1.89
CA ILE A 867 13.87 106.84 -1.43
C ILE A 867 13.59 108.05 -2.35
N GLY A 868 12.46 108.72 -2.10
CA GLY A 868 12.14 109.99 -2.76
C GLY A 868 13.08 111.14 -2.33
N TRP A 869 13.55 111.91 -3.32
CA TRP A 869 14.23 113.20 -3.14
C TRP A 869 13.29 114.33 -3.55
N GLU A 870 12.82 115.13 -2.60
CA GLU A 870 12.18 116.43 -2.84
C GLU A 870 12.76 117.48 -1.88
N LEU A 871 12.64 118.76 -2.22
CA LEU A 871 13.26 119.87 -1.49
C LEU A 871 12.54 120.15 -0.15
N PRO A 872 13.26 120.64 0.88
CA PRO A 872 12.70 120.81 2.22
C PRO A 872 11.84 122.07 2.35
N GLU A 873 10.54 121.91 2.64
CA GLU A 873 9.77 122.96 3.30
C GLU A 873 10.09 123.00 4.80
N SER A 874 10.62 124.13 5.27
CA SER A 874 10.97 124.32 6.68
C SER A 874 9.75 124.73 7.52
N GLY A 875 9.13 123.77 8.19
CA GLY A 875 8.00 123.99 9.10
C GLY A 875 7.62 122.72 9.85
N GLY A 876 8.18 122.40 11.02
CA GLY A 876 8.63 123.32 12.06
C GLY A 876 7.45 123.67 12.96
N ILE A 877 7.42 123.08 14.16
CA ILE A 877 6.27 123.15 15.09
C ILE A 877 6.00 124.62 15.48
N GLY A 878 4.97 125.24 14.92
CA GLY A 878 4.69 126.66 15.20
C GLY A 878 3.51 127.34 14.50
N THR A 879 2.94 126.80 13.42
CA THR A 879 1.87 127.50 12.65
C THR A 879 0.62 127.81 13.48
N THR A 880 0.19 126.90 14.36
CA THR A 880 -0.90 127.15 15.33
C THR A 880 -0.59 128.29 16.31
N LEU A 881 0.67 128.46 16.71
CA LEU A 881 1.09 129.56 17.58
C LEU A 881 1.03 130.91 16.84
N PHE A 882 1.41 130.93 15.55
CA PHE A 882 1.29 132.12 14.71
C PHE A 882 -0.17 132.51 14.41
N TYR A 883 -1.09 131.55 14.22
CA TYR A 883 -2.52 131.86 14.12
C TYR A 883 -3.08 132.45 15.43
N ALA A 884 -2.68 131.93 16.59
CA ALA A 884 -3.08 132.49 17.89
C ALA A 884 -2.54 133.92 18.10
N LEU A 885 -1.25 134.16 17.83
CA LEU A 885 -0.64 135.49 17.89
C LEU A 885 -1.26 136.48 16.88
N GLY A 886 -1.56 136.04 15.67
CA GLY A 886 -2.23 136.83 14.64
C GLY A 886 -3.65 137.25 15.06
N ALA A 887 -4.42 136.33 15.65
CA ALA A 887 -5.75 136.63 16.20
C ALA A 887 -5.67 137.65 17.35
N ILE A 888 -4.72 137.47 18.28
CA ILE A 888 -4.51 138.41 19.40
C ILE A 888 -4.10 139.81 18.89
N LEU A 889 -3.21 139.89 17.90
CA LEU A 889 -2.79 141.17 17.29
C LEU A 889 -3.94 141.85 16.53
N MET A 890 -4.81 141.10 15.85
CA MET A 890 -6.02 141.67 15.23
C MET A 890 -7.01 142.18 16.27
N ILE A 891 -7.24 141.46 17.37
CA ILE A 891 -8.12 141.91 18.47
C ILE A 891 -7.57 143.19 19.12
N ILE A 892 -6.26 143.26 19.40
CA ILE A 892 -5.61 144.46 19.95
C ILE A 892 -5.75 145.64 18.97
N SER A 893 -5.55 145.41 17.66
CA SER A 893 -5.69 146.44 16.63
C SER A 893 -7.13 146.93 16.49
N LEU A 894 -8.12 146.04 16.59
CA LEU A 894 -9.54 146.38 16.56
C LEU A 894 -9.94 147.23 17.79
N VAL A 895 -9.43 146.89 18.98
CA VAL A 895 -9.62 147.69 20.20
C VAL A 895 -8.96 149.07 20.08
N PHE A 896 -7.80 149.18 19.43
CA PHE A 896 -7.14 150.47 19.18
C PHE A 896 -7.91 151.34 18.18
N LEU A 897 -8.47 150.74 17.11
CA LEU A 897 -9.35 151.41 16.15
C LEU A 897 -10.65 151.89 16.80
N LEU A 898 -11.29 151.06 17.63
CA LEU A 898 -12.51 151.42 18.36
C LEU A 898 -12.27 152.53 19.41
N LYS A 899 -11.06 152.62 20.00
CA LYS A 899 -10.67 153.77 20.85
C LYS A 899 -10.30 155.04 20.07
N LYS A 900 -9.96 154.96 18.78
CA LYS A 900 -9.54 156.13 17.97
C LYS A 900 -10.68 156.78 17.18
N LYS A 901 -11.85 156.15 17.05
CA LYS A 901 -13.00 156.68 16.27
C LYS A 901 -14.27 156.97 17.09
N ARG A 902 -14.12 157.46 18.33
CA ARG A 902 -15.24 158.00 19.13
C ARG A 902 -14.92 159.30 19.86
N THR A 903 -14.19 160.19 19.18
CA THR A 903 -13.92 161.57 19.63
C THR A 903 -14.04 162.54 18.46
N ARG A 904 -15.05 163.43 18.52
CA ARG A 904 -15.26 164.64 17.70
C ARG A 904 -15.46 164.47 16.18
N GLU A 905 -16.72 164.24 15.84
CA GLU A 905 -17.63 165.12 15.05
C GLU A 905 -19.05 164.81 15.58
N SER A 906 -20.07 165.67 15.57
CA SER A 906 -20.21 167.15 15.70
C SER A 906 -21.66 167.37 16.20
N THR A 907 -21.94 168.16 17.24
CA THR A 907 -22.29 169.59 17.19
C THR A 907 -23.43 169.97 16.22
N GLN A 908 -24.46 170.63 16.77
CA GLN A 908 -25.70 171.13 16.15
C GLN A 908 -26.74 170.07 15.74
N ASP A 909 -28.03 170.18 16.12
CA ASP A 909 -28.67 171.11 17.09
C ASP A 909 -28.99 170.41 18.43
#